data_AF-A0A8T6M190-F1
#
_entry.id   AF-A0A8T6M190-F1
#
_cell.length_a   1.000
_cell.length_b   1.000
_cell.length_c   1.000
_cell.angle_alpha   90.00
_cell.angle_beta   90.00
_cell.angle_gamma   90.00
#
_symmetry.space_group_name_H-M   'P 1'
#
loop_
_entity.id
_entity.type
_entity.pdbx_description
1 polymer ?
#
loop_
_entity_poly.entity_id
_entity_poly.type
_entity_poly.pdbx_seq_one_letter_code
_entity_poly.pdbx_strand_id
1 'polypeptide(L)'
;MGKLKHKKSIIFDFDNTLVMNHHSTDKAIIKIIKKDYPNLNEKDLLKQIQGMASDYEICLKFFSGKRLIEAYDEIIKVNLNQVKTMKSSNEIPKILDILSKKYNLFIISGRETTSLNYFLKEKDWIKYFVEIIGAGPKINGKPNPESMNYIYEKYSLLPESCIYVGDKNQDFIFAVNSGCKFLASVWYQNIFTRKKEIICSKIIDLPKKIKNVFENKNLEKFKIDKDVPKYHPHFPDSWINDPIPFYHKGNYHLFFQYSPRGDWKLRHWGHIVSKDLLNWKKLPIALSPDEMGPDKDGVFTGSIFYHKEDKKFPFKILYTGVQPQVQCFAKSADLINWEKYNKPLIMQKDKPKGFGPCFRDPNVFRKEDFWHMVLGSQKNKRGSVLLYKSKDLINWNYSDSIFVDENAICGWEYECPDLFKIGKTWVLLSSCESEKGNFTYWQTGEMKQEKFISKKNGILDQGKFYAGKTTLKGNKRIIWGWIMEDRSNTEQKKAGWSGSLSLPRELFILPNGCLGIRPFSIFDKKRVKFSKLILENKFKEMNIMENTNSSKIRIRGDTKNIDKFEIKIKNKKIVCDLKKSKINNNLVNFNKKFDLTIFIDHSIIEIFFNDEYSETLRTYSNNKKILIKGAGNKPELKFGFSEIDTKLKN
;
A
#
# COMPACT_ATOMS: atom_id res chain seq x y z
N MET A 1 -4.42 -23.28 -24.60
CA MET A 1 -3.79 -23.41 -23.27
C MET A 1 -3.09 -24.75 -23.19
N GLY A 2 -1.76 -24.75 -23.11
CA GLY A 2 -0.98 -26.00 -22.96
C GLY A 2 -0.96 -26.42 -21.49
N LYS A 3 -1.35 -27.65 -21.18
CA LYS A 3 -1.20 -28.19 -19.82
C LYS A 3 0.29 -28.43 -19.55
N LEU A 4 0.84 -27.77 -18.53
CA LEU A 4 2.21 -27.99 -18.08
C LEU A 4 2.36 -29.35 -17.39
N LYS A 5 3.55 -29.96 -17.50
CA LYS A 5 3.86 -31.28 -16.92
C LYS A 5 4.03 -31.23 -15.40
N HIS A 6 4.53 -30.12 -14.86
CA HIS A 6 4.83 -29.97 -13.43
C HIS A 6 3.97 -28.87 -12.77
N LYS A 7 3.74 -28.99 -11.44
CA LYS A 7 3.02 -27.98 -10.65
C LYS A 7 3.88 -26.80 -10.16
N LYS A 8 5.20 -26.84 -10.40
CA LYS A 8 6.16 -25.80 -9.97
C LYS A 8 7.03 -25.38 -11.15
N SER A 9 7.43 -24.11 -11.16
CA SER A 9 8.17 -23.52 -12.26
C SER A 9 9.39 -22.75 -11.77
N ILE A 10 10.47 -22.79 -12.55
CA ILE A 10 11.67 -21.98 -12.31
C ILE A 10 11.85 -21.07 -13.53
N ILE A 11 11.98 -19.79 -13.26
CA ILE A 11 12.22 -18.75 -14.26
C ILE A 11 13.64 -18.26 -14.05
N PHE A 12 14.43 -18.25 -15.10
CA PHE A 12 15.79 -17.76 -15.06
C PHE A 12 15.89 -16.42 -15.79
N ASP A 13 16.65 -15.48 -15.23
CA ASP A 13 17.37 -14.54 -16.08
C ASP A 13 18.42 -15.30 -16.89
N PHE A 14 18.85 -14.69 -17.98
CA PHE A 14 19.83 -15.30 -18.87
C PHE A 14 21.25 -14.86 -18.52
N ASP A 15 21.51 -13.56 -18.62
CA ASP A 15 22.82 -12.96 -18.40
C ASP A 15 23.24 -13.07 -16.92
N ASN A 16 24.50 -13.45 -16.69
CA ASN A 16 25.11 -13.70 -15.38
C ASN A 16 24.37 -14.67 -14.46
N THR A 17 23.37 -15.39 -14.99
CA THR A 17 22.59 -16.41 -14.31
C THR A 17 22.83 -17.77 -14.96
N LEU A 18 22.55 -17.89 -16.27
CA LEU A 18 22.81 -19.09 -17.08
C LEU A 18 24.12 -18.99 -17.87
N VAL A 19 24.51 -17.77 -18.26
CA VAL A 19 25.71 -17.51 -19.08
C VAL A 19 26.46 -16.31 -18.52
N MET A 20 27.79 -16.36 -18.49
CA MET A 20 28.59 -15.18 -18.14
C MET A 20 28.64 -14.21 -19.32
N ASN A 21 28.15 -12.99 -19.12
CA ASN A 21 28.26 -11.93 -20.11
C ASN A 21 29.26 -10.88 -19.63
N HIS A 22 30.40 -10.77 -20.31
CA HIS A 22 31.34 -9.68 -20.07
C HIS A 22 30.76 -8.38 -20.64
N HIS A 23 31.04 -7.23 -20.00
CA HIS A 23 30.65 -5.82 -20.34
C HIS A 23 30.94 -5.32 -21.78
N SER A 24 31.09 -6.21 -22.74
CA SER A 24 31.28 -5.95 -24.16
C SER A 24 30.06 -5.33 -24.84
N THR A 25 28.83 -5.65 -24.38
CA THR A 25 27.57 -5.09 -24.92
C THR A 25 27.49 -3.58 -24.69
N ASP A 26 27.66 -3.15 -23.44
CA ASP A 26 27.63 -1.73 -23.04
C ASP A 26 28.62 -0.89 -23.86
N LYS A 27 29.85 -1.40 -24.06
CA LYS A 27 30.89 -0.72 -24.85
C LYS A 27 30.51 -0.56 -26.33
N ALA A 28 29.89 -1.57 -26.92
CA ALA A 28 29.47 -1.52 -28.31
C ALA A 28 28.27 -0.59 -28.51
N ILE A 29 27.32 -0.59 -27.57
CA ILE A 29 26.20 0.36 -27.54
C ILE A 29 26.72 1.79 -27.40
N ILE A 30 27.66 2.04 -26.49
CA ILE A 30 28.32 3.35 -26.35
C ILE A 30 29.01 3.77 -27.65
N LYS A 31 29.67 2.84 -28.36
CA LYS A 31 30.29 3.14 -29.66
C LYS A 31 29.26 3.54 -30.71
N ILE A 32 28.09 2.90 -30.74
CA ILE A 32 26.98 3.26 -31.65
C ILE A 32 26.44 4.66 -31.31
N ILE A 33 26.21 4.94 -30.01
CA ILE A 33 25.76 6.27 -29.55
C ILE A 33 26.77 7.36 -29.90
N LYS A 34 28.07 7.11 -29.69
CA LYS A 34 29.12 8.09 -29.97
C LYS A 34 29.33 8.41 -31.45
N LYS A 35 28.80 7.61 -32.40
CA LYS A 35 28.82 7.97 -33.83
C LYS A 35 28.01 9.25 -34.08
N ASP A 36 26.87 9.37 -33.43
CA ASP A 36 25.95 10.51 -33.59
C ASP A 36 26.15 11.57 -32.49
N TYR A 37 26.77 11.18 -31.37
CA TYR A 37 27.03 12.05 -30.21
C TYR A 37 28.52 12.01 -29.78
N PRO A 38 29.47 12.50 -30.60
CA PRO A 38 30.91 12.33 -30.37
C PRO A 38 31.42 13.02 -29.10
N ASN A 39 30.74 14.09 -28.65
CA ASN A 39 31.14 14.88 -27.49
C ASN A 39 30.70 14.29 -26.13
N LEU A 40 29.90 13.22 -26.13
CA LEU A 40 29.45 12.61 -24.88
C LEU A 40 30.55 11.77 -24.23
N ASN A 41 30.76 12.01 -22.93
CA ASN A 41 31.72 11.26 -22.14
C ASN A 41 31.25 9.80 -21.95
N GLU A 42 32.13 8.83 -22.18
CA GLU A 42 31.80 7.40 -22.08
C GLU A 42 31.37 6.98 -20.67
N LYS A 43 31.97 7.57 -19.63
CA LYS A 43 31.64 7.25 -18.23
C LYS A 43 30.23 7.73 -17.87
N ASP A 44 29.82 8.87 -18.42
CA ASP A 44 28.49 9.43 -18.18
C ASP A 44 27.43 8.73 -19.04
N LEU A 45 27.77 8.35 -20.27
CA LEU A 45 26.93 7.46 -21.09
C LEU A 45 26.69 6.13 -20.40
N LEU A 46 27.74 5.51 -19.86
CA LEU A 46 27.62 4.24 -19.15
C LEU A 46 26.70 4.35 -17.93
N LYS A 47 26.82 5.40 -17.12
CA LYS A 47 25.87 5.67 -16.03
C LYS A 47 24.44 5.90 -16.51
N GLN A 48 24.28 6.54 -17.67
CA GLN A 48 22.98 6.86 -18.24
C GLN A 48 22.25 5.65 -18.81
N ILE A 49 22.96 4.58 -19.22
CA ILE A 49 22.37 3.34 -19.74
C ILE A 49 22.28 2.24 -18.68
N GLN A 50 23.10 2.33 -17.63
CA GLN A 50 23.13 1.37 -16.54
C GLN A 50 21.78 1.35 -15.81
N GLY A 51 21.12 0.19 -15.78
CA GLY A 51 19.82 0.00 -15.12
C GLY A 51 18.60 0.14 -16.04
N MET A 52 18.78 0.48 -17.32
CA MET A 52 17.67 0.46 -18.29
C MET A 52 17.14 -0.95 -18.53
N ALA A 53 15.86 -1.05 -18.88
CA ALA A 53 15.14 -2.32 -18.95
C ALA A 53 15.53 -3.15 -20.18
N SER A 54 16.04 -2.51 -21.24
CA SER A 54 16.45 -3.19 -22.48
C SER A 54 17.36 -2.36 -23.38
N ASP A 55 18.01 -3.03 -24.33
CA ASP A 55 18.75 -2.39 -25.43
C ASP A 55 17.88 -1.45 -26.28
N TYR A 56 16.58 -1.75 -26.39
CA TYR A 56 15.63 -0.93 -27.14
C TYR A 56 15.32 0.40 -26.41
N GLU A 57 15.16 0.36 -25.09
CA GLU A 57 15.01 1.59 -24.28
C GLU A 57 16.24 2.48 -24.35
N ILE A 58 17.43 1.87 -24.35
CA ILE A 58 18.67 2.63 -24.58
C ILE A 58 18.60 3.32 -25.95
N CYS A 59 18.17 2.63 -27.00
CA CYS A 59 18.04 3.24 -28.33
C CYS A 59 17.01 4.39 -28.36
N LEU A 60 15.84 4.20 -27.74
CA LEU A 60 14.79 5.22 -27.66
C LEU A 60 15.26 6.51 -26.98
N LYS A 61 16.19 6.40 -26.03
CA LYS A 61 16.75 7.56 -25.35
C LYS A 61 17.61 8.43 -26.27
N PHE A 62 18.34 7.83 -27.20
CA PHE A 62 19.34 8.53 -28.02
C PHE A 62 18.93 8.70 -29.48
N PHE A 63 17.99 7.93 -30.00
CA PHE A 63 17.64 7.91 -31.42
C PHE A 63 16.14 8.00 -31.63
N SER A 64 15.75 8.57 -32.78
CA SER A 64 14.35 8.64 -33.21
C SER A 64 14.23 8.41 -34.72
N GLY A 65 13.01 8.17 -35.19
CA GLY A 65 12.71 7.98 -36.62
C GLY A 65 13.49 6.82 -37.26
N LYS A 66 13.98 7.01 -38.49
CA LYS A 66 14.72 5.98 -39.24
C LYS A 66 16.01 5.55 -38.52
N ARG A 67 16.69 6.49 -37.84
CA ARG A 67 17.96 6.21 -37.16
C ARG A 67 17.79 5.29 -35.96
N LEU A 68 16.65 5.35 -35.26
CA LEU A 68 16.32 4.42 -34.18
C LEU A 68 16.35 2.96 -34.67
N ILE A 69 15.74 2.70 -35.83
CA ILE A 69 15.66 1.37 -36.43
C ILE A 69 17.07 0.89 -36.80
N GLU A 70 17.85 1.73 -37.48
CA GLU A 70 19.23 1.41 -37.88
C GLU A 70 20.14 1.14 -36.68
N ALA A 71 20.08 1.98 -35.64
CA ALA A 71 20.87 1.80 -34.43
C ALA A 71 20.48 0.52 -33.68
N TYR A 72 19.18 0.22 -33.62
CA TYR A 72 18.70 -1.01 -33.00
C TYR A 72 19.16 -2.26 -33.76
N ASP A 73 19.12 -2.23 -35.10
CA ASP A 73 19.65 -3.31 -35.95
C ASP A 73 21.16 -3.50 -35.76
N GLU A 74 21.93 -2.42 -35.59
CA GLU A 74 23.36 -2.49 -35.26
C GLU A 74 23.59 -3.19 -33.92
N ILE A 75 22.78 -2.89 -32.89
CA ILE A 75 22.89 -3.55 -31.58
C ILE A 75 22.52 -5.03 -31.67
N ILE A 76 21.48 -5.40 -32.42
CA ILE A 76 21.13 -6.81 -32.64
C ILE A 76 22.31 -7.57 -33.26
N LYS A 77 22.98 -6.99 -34.28
CA LYS A 77 24.17 -7.62 -34.89
C LYS A 77 25.31 -7.79 -33.90
N VAL A 78 25.54 -6.81 -33.03
CA VAL A 78 26.54 -6.91 -31.94
C VAL A 78 26.19 -8.05 -30.99
N ASN A 79 24.93 -8.12 -30.54
CA ASN A 79 24.45 -9.17 -29.64
C ASN A 79 24.59 -10.57 -30.25
N LEU A 80 24.24 -10.73 -31.53
CA LEU A 80 24.40 -11.99 -32.26
C LEU A 80 25.87 -12.41 -32.39
N ASN A 81 26.78 -11.48 -32.61
CA ASN A 81 28.21 -11.77 -32.63
C ASN A 81 28.77 -12.12 -31.25
N GLN A 82 28.30 -11.45 -30.19
CA GLN A 82 28.72 -11.74 -28.82
C GLN A 82 28.29 -13.14 -28.37
N VAL A 83 27.08 -13.55 -28.74
CA VAL A 83 26.55 -14.89 -28.48
C VAL A 83 27.50 -15.99 -28.96
N LYS A 84 28.20 -15.79 -30.10
CA LYS A 84 29.20 -16.74 -30.62
C LYS A 84 30.43 -16.89 -29.71
N THR A 85 30.73 -15.88 -28.92
CA THR A 85 31.93 -15.80 -28.06
C THR A 85 31.63 -16.02 -26.58
N MET A 86 30.35 -16.09 -26.20
CA MET A 86 29.91 -16.29 -24.82
C MET A 86 30.34 -17.67 -24.31
N LYS A 87 30.97 -17.67 -23.13
CA LYS A 87 31.34 -18.90 -22.42
C LYS A 87 30.23 -19.29 -21.47
N SER A 88 29.71 -20.50 -21.66
CA SER A 88 28.84 -21.18 -20.70
C SER A 88 29.59 -22.34 -20.06
N SER A 89 29.39 -22.58 -18.77
CA SER A 89 29.91 -23.78 -18.12
C SER A 89 29.29 -25.04 -18.74
N ASN A 90 30.10 -26.07 -18.95
CA ASN A 90 29.65 -27.39 -19.43
C ASN A 90 28.70 -28.09 -18.46
N GLU A 91 28.55 -27.56 -17.24
CA GLU A 91 27.65 -28.09 -16.22
C GLU A 91 26.22 -27.56 -16.32
N ILE A 92 25.99 -26.43 -17.00
CA ILE A 92 24.64 -25.85 -17.15
C ILE A 92 23.66 -26.81 -17.84
N PRO A 93 24.00 -27.47 -18.97
CA PRO A 93 23.10 -28.45 -19.58
C PRO A 93 22.71 -29.60 -18.63
N LYS A 94 23.65 -30.07 -17.81
CA LYS A 94 23.39 -31.14 -16.82
C LYS A 94 22.42 -30.65 -15.74
N ILE A 95 22.56 -29.41 -15.28
CA ILE A 95 21.63 -28.79 -14.32
C ILE A 95 20.24 -28.64 -14.95
N LEU A 96 20.16 -28.12 -16.17
CA LEU A 96 18.87 -27.95 -16.88
C LEU A 96 18.18 -29.29 -17.13
N ASP A 97 18.92 -30.36 -17.44
CA ASP A 97 18.39 -31.71 -17.57
C ASP A 97 17.79 -32.23 -16.25
N ILE A 98 18.47 -32.02 -15.13
CA ILE A 98 17.96 -32.41 -13.80
C ILE A 98 16.71 -31.60 -13.42
N LEU A 99 16.73 -30.29 -13.68
CA LEU A 99 15.63 -29.40 -13.30
C LEU A 99 14.39 -29.61 -14.17
N SER A 100 14.55 -29.79 -15.48
CA SER A 100 13.45 -29.97 -16.42
C SER A 100 12.66 -31.26 -16.19
N LYS A 101 13.24 -32.26 -15.51
CA LYS A 101 12.53 -33.48 -15.05
C LYS A 101 11.56 -33.23 -13.89
N LYS A 102 11.69 -32.11 -13.17
CA LYS A 102 10.93 -31.82 -11.94
C LYS A 102 10.15 -30.50 -11.98
N TYR A 103 10.56 -29.57 -12.84
CA TYR A 103 10.05 -28.22 -12.91
C TYR A 103 9.84 -27.82 -14.36
N ASN A 104 8.84 -26.98 -14.60
CA ASN A 104 8.76 -26.27 -15.88
C ASN A 104 9.79 -25.14 -15.86
N LEU A 105 10.66 -25.07 -16.85
CA LEU A 105 11.70 -24.04 -16.90
C LEU A 105 11.30 -22.95 -17.89
N PHE A 106 11.56 -21.70 -17.53
CA PHE A 106 11.31 -20.54 -18.38
C PHE A 106 12.55 -19.64 -18.37
N ILE A 107 12.69 -18.81 -19.41
CA ILE A 107 13.63 -17.68 -19.40
C ILE A 107 12.85 -16.39 -19.54
N ILE A 108 13.15 -15.42 -18.69
CA ILE A 108 12.78 -14.02 -18.89
C ILE A 108 14.02 -13.17 -18.74
N SER A 109 14.38 -12.42 -19.78
CA SER A 109 15.60 -11.63 -19.79
C SER A 109 15.42 -10.25 -20.40
N GLY A 110 16.30 -9.31 -20.00
CA GLY A 110 16.40 -7.98 -20.62
C GLY A 110 17.04 -8.00 -22.02
N ARG A 111 17.58 -9.14 -22.43
CA ARG A 111 18.18 -9.37 -23.75
C ARG A 111 17.10 -9.50 -24.83
N GLU A 112 17.42 -9.06 -26.05
CA GLU A 112 16.52 -9.18 -27.21
C GLU A 112 16.21 -10.65 -27.54
N THR A 113 14.93 -10.95 -27.78
CA THR A 113 14.38 -12.31 -27.92
C THR A 113 15.03 -13.13 -29.03
N THR A 114 15.33 -12.53 -30.19
CA THR A 114 15.97 -13.18 -31.34
C THR A 114 17.38 -13.62 -31.00
N SER A 115 18.19 -12.76 -30.37
CA SER A 115 19.55 -13.08 -29.94
C SER A 115 19.59 -14.20 -28.90
N LEU A 116 18.64 -14.17 -27.95
CA LEU A 116 18.48 -15.19 -26.92
C LEU A 116 18.11 -16.55 -27.54
N ASN A 117 17.13 -16.56 -28.45
CA ASN A 117 16.73 -17.77 -29.17
C ASN A 117 17.85 -18.32 -30.04
N TYR A 118 18.64 -17.46 -30.70
CA TYR A 118 19.80 -17.90 -31.47
C TYR A 118 20.81 -18.62 -30.57
N PHE A 119 21.20 -18.04 -29.43
CA PHE A 119 22.10 -18.69 -28.47
C PHE A 119 21.57 -20.07 -28.03
N LEU A 120 20.31 -20.12 -27.61
CA LEU A 120 19.71 -21.33 -27.05
C LEU A 120 19.57 -22.44 -28.09
N LYS A 121 19.40 -22.10 -29.38
CA LYS A 121 19.42 -23.07 -30.48
C LYS A 121 20.82 -23.59 -30.75
N GLU A 122 21.81 -22.70 -30.88
CA GLU A 122 23.21 -23.07 -31.13
C GLU A 122 23.79 -23.97 -30.02
N LYS A 123 23.38 -23.76 -28.77
CA LYS A 123 23.80 -24.59 -27.63
C LYS A 123 22.90 -25.79 -27.36
N ASP A 124 21.84 -25.98 -28.14
CA ASP A 124 20.81 -27.01 -27.93
C ASP A 124 20.17 -26.98 -26.51
N TRP A 125 19.96 -25.77 -25.98
CA TRP A 125 19.31 -25.54 -24.68
C TRP A 125 17.83 -25.25 -24.79
N ILE A 126 17.35 -24.89 -25.99
CA ILE A 126 15.95 -24.52 -26.21
C ILE A 126 14.97 -25.61 -25.76
N LYS A 127 15.38 -26.88 -25.86
CA LYS A 127 14.62 -28.05 -25.43
C LYS A 127 14.26 -28.10 -23.93
N TYR A 128 15.00 -27.38 -23.09
CA TYR A 128 14.76 -27.38 -21.64
C TYR A 128 13.68 -26.39 -21.21
N PHE A 129 13.41 -25.37 -22.02
CA PHE A 129 12.56 -24.26 -21.64
C PHE A 129 11.20 -24.36 -22.31
N VAL A 130 10.14 -24.17 -21.52
CA VAL A 130 8.76 -24.14 -22.00
C VAL A 130 8.51 -22.87 -22.80
N GLU A 131 9.00 -21.74 -22.30
CA GLU A 131 8.94 -20.46 -23.01
C GLU A 131 10.13 -19.56 -22.65
N ILE A 132 10.50 -18.74 -23.62
CA ILE A 132 11.64 -17.84 -23.59
C ILE A 132 11.11 -16.45 -23.98
N ILE A 133 11.23 -15.49 -23.08
CA ILE A 133 10.79 -14.11 -23.30
C ILE A 133 11.98 -13.19 -23.11
N GLY A 134 12.44 -12.57 -24.19
CA GLY A 134 13.39 -11.47 -24.13
C GLY A 134 12.66 -10.13 -24.11
N ALA A 135 13.40 -9.05 -23.85
CA ALA A 135 12.88 -7.70 -24.01
C ALA A 135 12.73 -7.34 -25.49
N GLY A 136 11.76 -6.48 -25.81
CA GLY A 136 11.54 -6.01 -27.18
C GLY A 136 10.44 -4.95 -27.24
N PRO A 137 10.12 -4.43 -28.44
CA PRO A 137 9.20 -3.30 -28.60
C PRO A 137 7.77 -3.54 -28.11
N LYS A 138 7.38 -4.81 -27.90
CA LYS A 138 6.02 -5.23 -27.52
C LYS A 138 5.89 -5.71 -26.08
N ILE A 139 7.00 -5.90 -25.36
CA ILE A 139 7.00 -6.41 -23.98
C ILE A 139 7.96 -5.54 -23.17
N ASN A 140 7.43 -4.83 -22.18
CA ASN A 140 8.25 -4.01 -21.30
C ASN A 140 9.27 -4.90 -20.56
N GLY A 141 10.52 -4.44 -20.51
CA GLY A 141 11.60 -5.16 -19.84
C GLY A 141 11.49 -5.14 -18.31
N LYS A 142 12.39 -5.85 -17.63
CA LYS A 142 12.50 -5.82 -16.17
C LYS A 142 12.75 -4.37 -15.70
N PRO A 143 12.15 -3.87 -14.60
CA PRO A 143 11.44 -4.62 -13.57
C PRO A 143 9.91 -4.71 -13.75
N ASN A 144 9.37 -4.39 -14.93
CA ASN A 144 7.93 -4.49 -15.21
C ASN A 144 7.49 -5.97 -15.23
N PRO A 145 6.44 -6.39 -14.49
CA PRO A 145 6.04 -7.79 -14.38
C PRO A 145 5.25 -8.33 -15.59
N GLU A 146 5.04 -7.55 -16.65
CA GLU A 146 4.21 -7.92 -17.82
C GLU A 146 4.60 -9.27 -18.45
N SER A 147 5.90 -9.54 -18.60
CA SER A 147 6.40 -10.82 -19.10
C SER A 147 6.09 -12.00 -18.17
N MET A 148 6.08 -11.80 -16.85
CA MET A 148 5.63 -12.83 -15.89
C MET A 148 4.11 -13.01 -15.91
N ASN A 149 3.34 -11.93 -16.02
CA ASN A 149 1.89 -12.00 -16.11
C ASN A 149 1.45 -12.78 -17.35
N TYR A 150 2.14 -12.57 -18.48
CA TYR A 150 1.92 -13.34 -19.69
C TYR A 150 2.09 -14.86 -19.47
N ILE A 151 3.16 -15.30 -18.80
CA ILE A 151 3.34 -16.73 -18.53
C ILE A 151 2.30 -17.26 -17.52
N TYR A 152 1.90 -16.45 -16.54
CA TYR A 152 0.85 -16.83 -15.59
C TYR A 152 -0.46 -17.10 -16.29
N GLU A 153 -0.88 -16.21 -17.20
CA GLU A 153 -2.12 -16.37 -17.96
C GLU A 153 -2.03 -17.52 -18.96
N LYS A 154 -0.97 -17.55 -19.78
CA LYS A 154 -0.82 -18.53 -20.87
C LYS A 154 -0.75 -19.96 -20.36
N TYR A 155 -0.12 -20.17 -19.21
CA TYR A 155 0.13 -21.49 -18.64
C TYR A 155 -0.65 -21.77 -17.35
N SER A 156 -1.53 -20.86 -16.93
CA SER A 156 -2.32 -21.00 -15.70
C SER A 156 -1.44 -21.26 -14.46
N LEU A 157 -0.31 -20.55 -14.38
CA LEU A 157 0.62 -20.66 -13.26
C LEU A 157 0.23 -19.73 -12.11
N LEU A 158 0.45 -20.20 -10.88
CA LEU A 158 0.29 -19.38 -9.67
C LEU A 158 1.64 -18.75 -9.30
N PRO A 159 1.71 -17.46 -8.93
CA PRO A 159 2.96 -16.79 -8.57
C PRO A 159 3.76 -17.52 -7.47
N GLU A 160 3.08 -18.06 -6.46
CA GLU A 160 3.70 -18.79 -5.34
C GLU A 160 4.31 -20.15 -5.74
N SER A 161 3.94 -20.67 -6.90
CA SER A 161 4.50 -21.89 -7.49
C SER A 161 5.75 -21.63 -8.34
N CYS A 162 6.13 -20.36 -8.48
CA CYS A 162 7.22 -19.90 -9.31
C CYS A 162 8.41 -19.39 -8.47
N ILE A 163 9.62 -19.69 -8.92
CA ILE A 163 10.87 -19.12 -8.39
C ILE A 163 11.58 -18.42 -9.54
N TYR A 164 11.87 -17.13 -9.39
CA TYR A 164 12.70 -16.37 -10.31
C TYR A 164 14.15 -16.36 -9.83
N VAL A 165 15.09 -16.68 -10.71
CA VAL A 165 16.53 -16.73 -10.45
C VAL A 165 17.22 -15.62 -11.25
N GLY A 166 17.96 -14.72 -10.59
CA GLY A 166 18.66 -13.62 -11.27
C GLY A 166 19.80 -13.01 -10.45
N ASP A 167 20.63 -12.16 -11.05
CA ASP A 167 21.87 -11.65 -10.44
C ASP A 167 21.80 -10.19 -9.97
N LYS A 168 20.85 -9.37 -10.47
CA LYS A 168 20.80 -7.93 -10.18
C LYS A 168 19.65 -7.53 -9.24
N ASN A 169 19.76 -6.32 -8.70
CA ASN A 169 18.66 -5.70 -7.93
C ASN A 169 17.38 -5.54 -8.77
N GLN A 170 17.51 -5.29 -10.09
CA GLN A 170 16.38 -5.19 -11.01
C GLN A 170 15.61 -6.52 -11.12
N ASP A 171 16.30 -7.66 -11.05
CA ASP A 171 15.70 -8.99 -11.02
C ASP A 171 14.93 -9.26 -9.72
N PHE A 172 15.46 -8.79 -8.59
CA PHE A 172 14.76 -8.85 -7.32
C PHE A 172 13.46 -8.04 -7.37
N ILE A 173 13.52 -6.80 -7.85
CA ILE A 173 12.34 -5.94 -7.99
C ILE A 173 11.33 -6.57 -8.96
N PHE A 174 11.80 -7.11 -10.09
CA PHE A 174 10.97 -7.83 -11.05
C PHE A 174 10.22 -9.00 -10.42
N ALA A 175 10.92 -9.84 -9.65
CA ALA A 175 10.32 -10.98 -8.97
C ALA A 175 9.27 -10.56 -7.94
N VAL A 176 9.53 -9.50 -7.17
CA VAL A 176 8.60 -8.91 -6.21
C VAL A 176 7.36 -8.34 -6.90
N ASN A 177 7.54 -7.55 -7.96
CA ASN A 177 6.45 -6.99 -8.75
C ASN A 177 5.58 -8.09 -9.38
N SER A 178 6.18 -9.22 -9.71
CA SER A 178 5.52 -10.40 -10.29
C SER A 178 4.90 -11.33 -9.24
N GLY A 179 5.06 -11.04 -7.94
CA GLY A 179 4.53 -11.86 -6.85
C GLY A 179 5.18 -13.25 -6.69
N CYS A 180 6.33 -13.51 -7.34
CA CYS A 180 7.05 -14.78 -7.25
C CYS A 180 8.24 -14.71 -6.26
N LYS A 181 8.74 -15.87 -5.84
CA LYS A 181 9.93 -15.94 -4.97
C LYS A 181 11.18 -15.61 -5.76
N PHE A 182 12.08 -14.81 -5.18
CA PHE A 182 13.38 -14.51 -5.77
C PHE A 182 14.49 -15.41 -5.20
N LEU A 183 15.38 -15.87 -6.06
CA LEU A 183 16.62 -16.55 -5.72
C LEU A 183 17.79 -15.85 -6.41
N ALA A 184 18.69 -15.26 -5.63
CA ALA A 184 19.87 -14.61 -6.21
C ALA A 184 20.84 -15.65 -6.79
N SER A 185 21.26 -15.47 -8.05
CA SER A 185 22.39 -16.20 -8.64
C SER A 185 23.67 -15.44 -8.39
N VAL A 186 24.67 -16.09 -7.80
CA VAL A 186 25.99 -15.49 -7.55
C VAL A 186 27.02 -16.21 -8.41
N TRP A 187 27.30 -15.66 -9.60
CA TRP A 187 28.51 -15.94 -10.34
C TRP A 187 29.36 -14.68 -10.31
N TYR A 188 30.42 -14.58 -9.50
CA TYR A 188 31.34 -13.44 -9.69
C TYR A 188 32.78 -13.68 -9.26
N GLN A 189 33.71 -13.21 -10.10
CA GLN A 189 35.04 -12.78 -9.71
C GLN A 189 35.20 -11.33 -10.16
N ASN A 190 35.19 -10.38 -9.21
CA ASN A 190 35.42 -8.96 -9.47
C ASN A 190 36.92 -8.69 -9.39
N ILE A 191 37.55 -8.40 -10.53
CA ILE A 191 39.00 -8.15 -10.60
C ILE A 191 39.36 -6.79 -9.95
N PHE A 192 38.40 -5.87 -9.73
CA PHE A 192 38.72 -4.51 -9.28
C PHE A 192 38.70 -4.28 -7.76
N THR A 193 38.00 -5.09 -6.96
CA THR A 193 37.76 -4.71 -5.56
C THR A 193 38.52 -5.51 -4.51
N ARG A 194 39.11 -6.68 -4.84
CA ARG A 194 39.80 -7.59 -3.87
C ARG A 194 39.07 -7.77 -2.52
N LYS A 195 37.76 -7.51 -2.45
CA LYS A 195 36.91 -7.73 -1.26
C LYS A 195 36.14 -9.03 -1.43
N LYS A 196 36.20 -9.89 -0.41
CA LYS A 196 35.37 -11.10 -0.31
C LYS A 196 33.96 -10.69 0.13
N GLU A 197 33.00 -10.79 -0.77
CA GLU A 197 31.57 -10.75 -0.44
C GLU A 197 30.89 -12.02 -0.96
N ILE A 198 30.25 -12.71 0.01
CA ILE A 198 29.41 -13.91 -0.01
C ILE A 198 29.71 -14.99 -1.06
N ILE A 199 30.36 -16.04 -0.55
CA ILE A 199 30.69 -17.31 -1.19
C ILE A 199 29.42 -18.16 -1.34
N CYS A 200 29.06 -18.48 -2.59
CA CYS A 200 28.19 -19.60 -2.92
C CYS A 200 29.00 -20.90 -2.80
N SER A 201 28.82 -21.69 -1.74
CA SER A 201 29.34 -23.05 -1.72
C SER A 201 28.24 -24.05 -2.10
N LYS A 202 28.35 -24.51 -3.36
CA LYS A 202 27.83 -25.75 -3.97
C LYS A 202 26.46 -25.71 -4.67
N ILE A 203 26.49 -25.28 -5.92
CA ILE A 203 25.67 -25.86 -6.99
C ILE A 203 26.56 -26.92 -7.70
N ILE A 204 26.00 -28.12 -7.88
CA ILE A 204 26.56 -29.39 -8.41
C ILE A 204 27.04 -30.35 -7.30
N ASP A 205 26.45 -31.55 -7.32
CA ASP A 205 26.50 -32.70 -6.41
C ASP A 205 25.65 -32.66 -5.11
N LEU A 206 24.49 -33.34 -5.07
CA LEU A 206 24.31 -34.79 -4.77
C LEU A 206 23.80 -35.02 -3.31
N PRO A 207 23.36 -36.24 -2.91
CA PRO A 207 22.11 -36.54 -2.22
C PRO A 207 22.06 -36.33 -0.69
N LYS A 208 20.83 -36.42 -0.14
CA LYS A 208 20.43 -36.56 1.29
C LYS A 208 20.83 -35.46 2.30
N LYS A 209 21.97 -34.79 2.20
CA LYS A 209 22.40 -33.78 3.22
C LYS A 209 21.61 -32.47 3.21
N ILE A 210 20.90 -32.19 2.11
CA ILE A 210 20.01 -31.05 1.96
C ILE A 210 18.75 -31.15 2.85
N LYS A 211 18.34 -32.35 3.30
CA LYS A 211 17.19 -32.45 4.20
C LYS A 211 17.44 -31.78 5.57
N ASN A 212 18.68 -31.85 6.08
CA ASN A 212 19.01 -31.30 7.40
C ASN A 212 19.38 -29.80 7.38
N VAL A 213 19.84 -29.25 6.25
CA VAL A 213 20.15 -27.82 6.13
C VAL A 213 18.92 -26.97 5.77
N PHE A 214 17.96 -27.52 5.02
CA PHE A 214 16.67 -26.83 4.80
C PHE A 214 15.78 -26.82 6.06
N GLU A 215 16.00 -27.73 7.00
CA GLU A 215 15.27 -27.74 8.27
C GLU A 215 15.94 -26.88 9.34
N ASN A 216 17.27 -26.67 9.32
CA ASN A 216 17.94 -25.86 10.34
C ASN A 216 19.18 -25.09 9.87
N LYS A 217 19.05 -23.75 10.02
CA LYS A 217 20.06 -22.67 10.12
C LYS A 217 20.37 -21.85 8.86
N ASN A 218 19.74 -20.67 8.85
CA ASN A 218 20.13 -19.38 8.23
C ASN A 218 19.56 -19.01 6.85
N LEU A 219 18.43 -19.59 6.44
CA LEU A 219 17.32 -18.70 6.08
C LEU A 219 16.79 -18.21 7.43
N GLU A 220 16.82 -16.91 7.71
CA GLU A 220 15.83 -16.39 8.64
C GLU A 220 14.48 -16.77 8.01
N LYS A 221 13.91 -17.91 8.41
CA LYS A 221 12.47 -18.08 8.41
C LYS A 221 12.02 -16.85 9.18
N PHE A 222 11.62 -15.79 8.47
CA PHE A 222 11.01 -14.63 9.10
C PHE A 222 9.93 -15.23 9.98
N LYS A 223 10.17 -15.14 11.29
CA LYS A 223 9.21 -15.63 12.25
C LYS A 223 8.02 -14.74 11.98
N ILE A 224 6.99 -15.30 11.34
CA ILE A 224 5.75 -14.57 11.05
C ILE A 224 5.40 -13.91 12.35
N ASP A 225 5.43 -12.57 12.33
CA ASP A 225 5.23 -11.82 13.55
C ASP A 225 3.85 -12.21 14.09
N LYS A 226 3.86 -12.72 15.32
CA LYS A 226 2.66 -13.24 16.00
C LYS A 226 1.59 -12.15 16.15
N ASP A 227 2.00 -10.88 16.09
CA ASP A 227 1.18 -9.70 16.29
C ASP A 227 0.65 -9.14 14.96
N VAL A 228 0.89 -9.80 13.82
CA VAL A 228 0.32 -9.46 12.51
C VAL A 228 -1.23 -9.44 12.57
N PRO A 229 -1.90 -8.34 12.18
CA PRO A 229 -3.35 -8.27 12.13
C PRO A 229 -3.93 -9.31 11.17
N LYS A 230 -5.04 -9.94 11.56
CA LYS A 230 -5.70 -10.97 10.76
C LYS A 230 -6.78 -10.39 9.85
N TYR A 231 -7.51 -9.38 10.32
CA TYR A 231 -8.67 -8.84 9.61
C TYR A 231 -8.61 -7.33 9.33
N HIS A 232 -7.65 -6.64 9.94
CA HIS A 232 -7.27 -5.31 9.48
C HIS A 232 -6.33 -5.43 8.28
N PRO A 233 -6.54 -4.65 7.20
CA PRO A 233 -5.61 -4.65 6.08
C PRO A 233 -4.20 -4.24 6.52
N HIS A 234 -3.24 -5.14 6.30
CA HIS A 234 -1.81 -4.90 6.46
C HIS A 234 -1.09 -5.53 5.26
N PHE A 235 0.17 -5.14 5.03
CA PHE A 235 0.96 -5.65 3.91
C PHE A 235 2.33 -6.11 4.39
N PRO A 236 2.67 -7.40 4.19
CA PRO A 236 4.00 -7.91 4.47
C PRO A 236 5.07 -7.18 3.66
N ASP A 237 6.26 -7.09 4.24
CA ASP A 237 7.46 -6.46 3.70
C ASP A 237 7.21 -5.04 3.17
N SER A 238 6.44 -4.27 3.93
CA SER A 238 6.11 -2.89 3.56
C SER A 238 5.79 -1.99 4.75
N TRP A 239 5.85 -0.70 4.49
CA TRP A 239 5.26 0.34 5.33
C TRP A 239 4.05 0.91 4.60
N ILE A 240 2.92 1.01 5.30
CA ILE A 240 1.69 1.63 4.78
C ILE A 240 1.18 2.72 5.72
N ASN A 241 0.43 3.65 5.15
CA ASN A 241 -0.24 4.72 5.89
C ASN A 241 -1.58 5.08 5.23
N ASP A 242 -1.71 6.32 4.75
CA ASP A 242 -2.96 7.00 4.46
C ASP A 242 -3.85 6.19 3.50
N PRO A 243 -5.08 5.83 3.91
CA PRO A 243 -6.06 5.21 3.02
C PRO A 243 -6.69 6.23 2.06
N ILE A 244 -7.04 5.78 0.86
CA ILE A 244 -7.82 6.51 -0.14
C ILE A 244 -8.96 5.58 -0.62
N PRO A 245 -10.10 5.54 0.10
CA PRO A 245 -11.20 4.64 -0.24
C PRO A 245 -12.03 5.15 -1.43
N PHE A 246 -12.52 4.24 -2.25
CA PHE A 246 -13.38 4.53 -3.39
C PHE A 246 -14.40 3.42 -3.62
N TYR A 247 -15.70 3.76 -3.60
CA TYR A 247 -16.76 2.81 -3.92
C TYR A 247 -17.25 3.01 -5.36
N HIS A 248 -17.30 1.91 -6.14
CA HIS A 248 -17.85 1.94 -7.48
C HIS A 248 -18.55 0.62 -7.84
N LYS A 249 -19.81 0.72 -8.30
CA LYS A 249 -20.61 -0.39 -8.87
C LYS A 249 -20.50 -1.72 -8.08
N GLY A 250 -20.70 -1.66 -6.76
CA GLY A 250 -20.68 -2.85 -5.91
C GLY A 250 -19.30 -3.25 -5.36
N ASN A 251 -18.22 -2.62 -5.82
CA ASN A 251 -16.87 -2.87 -5.33
C ASN A 251 -16.38 -1.73 -4.44
N TYR A 252 -15.74 -2.09 -3.35
CA TYR A 252 -14.98 -1.22 -2.48
C TYR A 252 -13.51 -1.34 -2.86
N HIS A 253 -12.96 -0.28 -3.42
CA HIS A 253 -11.54 -0.15 -3.64
C HIS A 253 -10.95 0.61 -2.46
N LEU A 254 -9.83 0.12 -1.94
CA LEU A 254 -9.05 0.80 -0.93
C LEU A 254 -7.65 0.94 -1.50
N PHE A 255 -7.32 2.16 -1.89
CA PHE A 255 -5.97 2.55 -2.21
C PHE A 255 -5.31 3.04 -0.91
N PHE A 256 -3.99 3.05 -0.85
CA PHE A 256 -3.27 3.52 0.34
C PHE A 256 -1.83 3.85 -0.03
N GLN A 257 -1.23 4.81 0.67
CA GLN A 257 0.20 5.00 0.55
C GLN A 257 0.95 3.73 0.99
N TYR A 258 1.87 3.28 0.14
CA TYR A 258 2.58 2.01 0.23
C TYR A 258 4.06 2.24 -0.06
N SER A 259 4.92 1.59 0.72
CA SER A 259 6.36 1.65 0.54
C SER A 259 6.95 0.25 0.71
N PRO A 260 7.45 -0.38 -0.38
CA PRO A 260 8.05 -1.72 -0.29
C PRO A 260 9.35 -1.70 0.52
N ARG A 261 9.74 -2.85 1.05
CA ARG A 261 10.96 -3.02 1.87
C ARG A 261 12.19 -2.43 1.19
N GLY A 262 12.98 -1.68 1.97
CA GLY A 262 14.29 -1.14 1.56
C GLY A 262 14.33 0.38 1.56
N ASP A 263 13.23 1.03 1.19
CA ASP A 263 13.13 2.49 1.16
C ASP A 263 11.78 2.96 1.70
N TRP A 264 11.64 2.97 3.03
CA TRP A 264 10.48 3.54 3.74
C TRP A 264 10.35 5.06 3.57
N LYS A 265 11.01 5.68 2.58
CA LYS A 265 10.82 7.08 2.21
C LYS A 265 10.01 7.22 0.93
N LEU A 266 10.21 6.33 -0.05
CA LEU A 266 9.55 6.45 -1.34
C LEU A 266 8.11 5.89 -1.29
N ARG A 267 7.14 6.76 -1.56
CA ARG A 267 5.69 6.46 -1.50
C ARG A 267 5.15 6.07 -2.87
N HIS A 268 4.36 5.00 -2.87
CA HIS A 268 3.55 4.48 -3.96
C HIS A 268 2.09 4.44 -3.50
N TRP A 269 1.15 4.12 -4.38
CA TRP A 269 -0.22 3.75 -3.98
C TRP A 269 -0.46 2.26 -4.17
N GLY A 270 -0.59 1.52 -3.07
CA GLY A 270 -1.09 0.15 -3.10
C GLY A 270 -2.59 0.10 -3.37
N HIS A 271 -3.10 -1.06 -3.80
CA HIS A 271 -4.51 -1.22 -4.17
C HIS A 271 -5.05 -2.58 -3.73
N ILE A 272 -6.16 -2.56 -2.99
CA ILE A 272 -6.97 -3.75 -2.71
C ILE A 272 -8.43 -3.49 -3.06
N VAL A 273 -9.15 -4.55 -3.41
CA VAL A 273 -10.58 -4.50 -3.73
C VAL A 273 -11.36 -5.54 -2.95
N SER A 274 -12.57 -5.20 -2.54
CA SER A 274 -13.50 -6.10 -1.87
C SER A 274 -14.94 -5.86 -2.32
N LYS A 275 -15.76 -6.91 -2.34
CA LYS A 275 -17.21 -6.81 -2.53
C LYS A 275 -17.97 -6.71 -1.20
N ASP A 276 -17.36 -7.19 -0.12
CA ASP A 276 -18.01 -7.41 1.16
C ASP A 276 -17.29 -6.74 2.34
N LEU A 277 -16.19 -6.01 2.11
CA LEU A 277 -15.36 -5.34 3.12
C LEU A 277 -14.64 -6.29 4.09
N LEU A 278 -14.80 -7.60 3.92
CA LEU A 278 -14.25 -8.65 4.77
C LEU A 278 -13.16 -9.43 4.02
N ASN A 279 -13.41 -9.75 2.75
CA ASN A 279 -12.49 -10.45 1.88
C ASN A 279 -11.90 -9.48 0.88
N TRP A 280 -10.61 -9.23 1.00
CA TRP A 280 -9.88 -8.32 0.13
C TRP A 280 -9.00 -9.10 -0.84
N LYS A 281 -8.99 -8.66 -2.09
CA LYS A 281 -8.08 -9.12 -3.14
C LYS A 281 -7.05 -8.04 -3.40
N LYS A 282 -5.76 -8.41 -3.45
CA LYS A 282 -4.69 -7.50 -3.88
C LYS A 282 -4.77 -7.24 -5.39
N LEU A 283 -4.57 -5.99 -5.77
CA LEU A 283 -4.43 -5.55 -7.16
C LEU A 283 -3.02 -4.98 -7.39
N PRO A 284 -2.59 -4.76 -8.64
CA PRO A 284 -1.32 -4.10 -8.94
C PRO A 284 -1.18 -2.76 -8.21
N ILE A 285 0.07 -2.32 -8.01
CA ILE A 285 0.35 -0.97 -7.52
C ILE A 285 -0.30 0.03 -8.47
N ALA A 286 -1.12 0.93 -7.92
CA ALA A 286 -1.91 1.87 -8.72
C ALA A 286 -1.06 3.03 -9.25
N LEU A 287 -0.18 3.59 -8.41
CA LEU A 287 0.73 4.66 -8.77
C LEU A 287 2.11 4.39 -8.19
N SER A 288 3.13 4.53 -9.03
CA SER A 288 4.54 4.54 -8.66
C SER A 288 5.16 5.90 -9.00
N PRO A 289 6.18 6.36 -8.26
CA PRO A 289 6.98 7.52 -8.67
C PRO A 289 7.50 7.34 -10.10
N ASP A 290 7.44 8.39 -10.90
CA ASP A 290 8.10 8.44 -12.21
C ASP A 290 9.39 9.23 -12.06
N GLU A 291 10.54 8.61 -12.38
CA GLU A 291 11.87 9.22 -12.22
C GLU A 291 12.02 10.57 -12.94
N MET A 292 11.29 10.76 -14.05
CA MET A 292 11.28 12.00 -14.84
C MET A 292 10.03 12.84 -14.56
N GLY A 293 9.15 12.37 -13.70
CA GLY A 293 7.87 12.98 -13.38
C GLY A 293 7.93 13.98 -12.20
N PRO A 294 6.87 14.77 -12.01
CA PRO A 294 6.74 15.68 -10.86
C PRO A 294 6.58 14.96 -9.51
N ASP A 295 6.49 13.64 -9.51
CA ASP A 295 6.32 12.78 -8.34
C ASP A 295 7.50 11.84 -8.10
N LYS A 296 8.67 12.10 -8.72
CA LYS A 296 9.87 11.26 -8.66
C LYS A 296 10.34 10.93 -7.23
N ASP A 297 10.11 11.83 -6.28
CA ASP A 297 10.51 11.65 -4.88
C ASP A 297 9.38 11.06 -4.00
N GLY A 298 8.22 10.75 -4.59
CA GLY A 298 7.12 10.08 -3.90
C GLY A 298 5.72 10.51 -4.39
N VAL A 299 4.81 9.53 -4.42
CA VAL A 299 3.38 9.69 -4.69
C VAL A 299 2.63 9.81 -3.36
N PHE A 300 2.38 11.03 -2.92
CA PHE A 300 1.69 11.34 -1.66
C PHE A 300 0.16 11.24 -1.79
N THR A 301 -0.56 11.53 -0.71
CA THR A 301 -2.01 11.30 -0.58
C THR A 301 -2.81 12.20 -1.52
N GLY A 302 -4.04 11.80 -1.78
CA GLY A 302 -4.91 12.44 -2.75
C GLY A 302 -6.35 11.97 -2.64
N SER A 303 -7.06 11.99 -3.77
CA SER A 303 -8.44 11.51 -3.86
C SER A 303 -8.72 10.88 -5.22
N ILE A 304 -9.68 9.95 -5.21
CA ILE A 304 -10.22 9.31 -6.40
C ILE A 304 -11.66 9.75 -6.57
N PHE A 305 -12.04 10.09 -7.80
CA PHE A 305 -13.40 10.50 -8.11
C PHE A 305 -13.85 10.02 -9.49
N TYR A 306 -15.17 9.98 -9.67
CA TYR A 306 -15.82 9.50 -10.89
C TYR A 306 -16.30 10.68 -11.74
N HIS A 307 -15.78 10.79 -12.96
CA HIS A 307 -16.19 11.75 -13.97
C HIS A 307 -17.10 11.08 -15.02
N LYS A 308 -18.40 11.11 -14.78
CA LYS A 308 -19.42 10.41 -15.62
C LYS A 308 -19.46 10.81 -17.10
N GLU A 309 -19.00 12.03 -17.42
CA GLU A 309 -19.01 12.62 -18.77
C GLU A 309 -17.83 12.13 -19.61
N ASP A 310 -16.68 11.81 -18.98
CA ASP A 310 -15.53 11.22 -19.67
C ASP A 310 -15.73 9.71 -19.84
N LYS A 311 -16.18 9.29 -21.03
CA LYS A 311 -16.43 7.87 -21.33
C LYS A 311 -15.16 7.04 -21.48
N LYS A 312 -14.03 7.66 -21.85
CA LYS A 312 -12.77 6.95 -22.10
C LYS A 312 -12.02 6.70 -20.79
N PHE A 313 -11.98 7.70 -19.92
CA PHE A 313 -11.29 7.63 -18.63
C PHE A 313 -12.15 8.16 -17.49
N PRO A 314 -13.24 7.47 -17.11
CA PRO A 314 -14.16 8.00 -16.12
C PRO A 314 -13.59 8.07 -14.69
N PHE A 315 -12.45 7.42 -14.40
CA PHE A 315 -11.83 7.45 -13.07
C PHE A 315 -10.65 8.40 -13.06
N LYS A 316 -10.63 9.29 -12.08
CA LYS A 316 -9.60 10.32 -11.93
C LYS A 316 -8.94 10.22 -10.56
N ILE A 317 -7.64 10.50 -10.52
CA ILE A 317 -6.88 10.77 -9.30
C ILE A 317 -6.34 12.20 -9.38
N LEU A 318 -6.52 12.95 -8.30
CA LEU A 318 -5.61 14.04 -7.96
C LEU A 318 -4.80 13.62 -6.74
N TYR A 319 -3.50 13.83 -6.77
CA TYR A 319 -2.56 13.44 -5.71
C TYR A 319 -1.41 14.44 -5.60
N THR A 320 -0.59 14.31 -4.57
CA THR A 320 0.58 15.19 -4.40
C THR A 320 1.86 14.48 -4.85
N GLY A 321 2.64 15.10 -5.74
CA GLY A 321 4.06 14.78 -5.91
C GLY A 321 4.86 15.53 -4.85
N VAL A 322 5.92 14.92 -4.29
CA VAL A 322 6.67 15.50 -3.16
C VAL A 322 8.06 16.01 -3.58
N GLN A 323 8.58 16.99 -2.84
CA GLN A 323 9.90 17.63 -3.01
C GLN A 323 10.14 18.28 -4.40
N PRO A 324 9.41 19.36 -4.77
CA PRO A 324 8.45 20.12 -3.97
C PRO A 324 7.04 19.52 -3.94
N GLN A 325 6.18 19.96 -3.00
CA GLN A 325 4.78 19.51 -2.97
C GLN A 325 3.97 20.13 -4.11
N VAL A 326 3.60 19.34 -5.11
CA VAL A 326 2.87 19.78 -6.32
C VAL A 326 1.64 18.91 -6.55
N GLN A 327 0.60 19.47 -7.19
CA GLN A 327 -0.65 18.72 -7.41
C GLN A 327 -0.61 18.03 -8.77
N CYS A 328 -0.64 16.71 -8.77
CA CYS A 328 -0.53 15.84 -9.94
C CYS A 328 -1.87 15.19 -10.28
N PHE A 329 -1.98 14.66 -11.50
CA PHE A 329 -3.21 14.09 -12.04
C PHE A 329 -2.95 12.74 -12.70
N ALA A 330 -3.87 11.80 -12.51
CA ALA A 330 -3.89 10.57 -13.27
C ALA A 330 -5.33 10.19 -13.65
N LYS A 331 -5.48 9.43 -14.72
CA LYS A 331 -6.78 8.99 -15.23
C LYS A 331 -6.76 7.49 -15.57
N SER A 332 -7.90 6.84 -15.43
CA SER A 332 -8.02 5.40 -15.66
C SER A 332 -9.38 5.06 -16.28
N ALA A 333 -9.37 4.03 -17.11
CA ALA A 333 -10.58 3.42 -17.67
C ALA A 333 -11.20 2.36 -16.74
N ASP A 334 -10.39 1.73 -15.88
CA ASP A 334 -10.72 0.47 -15.21
C ASP A 334 -10.37 0.42 -13.71
N LEU A 335 -9.84 1.51 -13.14
CA LEU A 335 -9.30 1.63 -11.77
C LEU A 335 -8.01 0.83 -11.51
N ILE A 336 -7.47 0.14 -12.50
CA ILE A 336 -6.29 -0.73 -12.38
C ILE A 336 -5.10 -0.07 -13.09
N ASN A 337 -5.30 0.33 -14.34
CA ASN A 337 -4.28 0.94 -15.19
C ASN A 337 -4.44 2.46 -15.18
N TRP A 338 -3.39 3.18 -14.80
CA TRP A 338 -3.41 4.63 -14.62
C TRP A 338 -2.46 5.34 -15.59
N GLU A 339 -2.99 6.31 -16.33
CA GLU A 339 -2.21 7.24 -17.15
C GLU A 339 -1.95 8.51 -16.33
N LYS A 340 -0.68 8.74 -15.98
CA LYS A 340 -0.26 9.96 -15.28
C LYS A 340 -0.10 11.13 -16.25
N TYR A 341 -0.49 12.31 -15.81
CA TYR A 341 -0.18 13.55 -16.52
C TYR A 341 1.27 13.93 -16.24
N ASN A 342 2.03 14.22 -17.30
CA ASN A 342 3.48 14.46 -17.20
C ASN A 342 3.85 15.81 -16.57
N LYS A 343 2.87 16.69 -16.33
CA LYS A 343 3.06 17.99 -15.69
C LYS A 343 2.12 18.10 -14.49
N PRO A 344 2.56 18.74 -13.40
CA PRO A 344 1.67 19.06 -12.29
C PRO A 344 0.60 20.06 -12.75
N LEU A 345 -0.62 19.91 -12.24
CA LEU A 345 -1.72 20.83 -12.46
C LEU A 345 -1.52 22.15 -11.70
N ILE A 346 -0.88 22.09 -10.54
CA ILE A 346 -0.58 23.28 -9.71
C ILE A 346 0.81 23.13 -9.07
N MET A 347 1.68 24.11 -9.29
CA MET A 347 3.01 24.14 -8.68
C MET A 347 2.96 24.72 -7.27
N GLN A 348 3.84 24.26 -6.38
CA GLN A 348 3.97 24.81 -5.02
C GLN A 348 4.27 26.32 -5.02
N LYS A 349 5.06 26.78 -5.99
CA LYS A 349 5.44 28.19 -6.15
C LYS A 349 4.27 29.10 -6.54
N ASP A 350 3.21 28.52 -7.12
CA ASP A 350 2.01 29.25 -7.56
C ASP A 350 0.94 29.29 -6.46
N LYS A 351 1.23 28.69 -5.30
CA LYS A 351 0.39 28.78 -4.10
C LYS A 351 0.20 30.26 -3.72
N PRO A 352 -1.00 30.65 -3.23
CA PRO A 352 -1.26 32.01 -2.78
C PRO A 352 -0.25 32.51 -1.75
N LYS A 353 0.05 33.81 -1.79
CA LYS A 353 0.94 34.46 -0.82
C LYS A 353 0.37 34.35 0.60
N GLY A 354 1.25 34.26 1.59
CA GLY A 354 0.88 34.20 3.01
C GLY A 354 0.62 32.79 3.56
N PHE A 355 0.77 31.74 2.74
CA PHE A 355 0.67 30.34 3.17
C PHE A 355 2.06 29.69 3.30
N GLY A 356 2.25 28.90 4.37
CA GLY A 356 3.48 28.16 4.66
C GLY A 356 3.71 26.98 3.71
N PRO A 357 4.83 26.25 3.81
CA PRO A 357 5.26 25.26 2.80
C PRO A 357 4.27 24.13 2.56
N CYS A 358 3.46 23.74 3.54
CA CYS A 358 2.39 22.75 3.38
C CYS A 358 1.48 23.05 2.16
N PHE A 359 1.33 22.08 1.28
CA PHE A 359 0.55 22.17 0.05
C PHE A 359 0.25 20.77 -0.50
N ARG A 360 -0.58 19.98 0.20
CA ARG A 360 -0.75 18.55 -0.11
C ARG A 360 -2.13 17.97 0.18
N ASP A 361 -2.32 16.75 -0.29
CA ASP A 361 -3.46 15.87 -0.02
C ASP A 361 -4.81 16.35 -0.59
N PRO A 362 -4.91 16.56 -1.92
CA PRO A 362 -6.11 17.10 -2.55
C PRO A 362 -7.33 16.18 -2.38
N ASN A 363 -8.47 16.77 -2.01
CA ASN A 363 -9.78 16.12 -2.06
C ASN A 363 -10.70 16.86 -3.04
N VAL A 364 -11.21 16.11 -4.02
CA VAL A 364 -11.98 16.67 -5.14
C VAL A 364 -13.43 16.22 -5.09
N PHE A 365 -14.34 17.17 -5.27
CA PHE A 365 -15.76 16.90 -5.43
C PHE A 365 -16.38 17.84 -6.47
N ARG A 366 -17.52 17.42 -7.05
CA ARG A 366 -18.28 18.26 -7.97
C ARG A 366 -19.43 18.93 -7.23
N LYS A 367 -19.61 20.22 -7.43
CA LYS A 367 -20.75 21.00 -6.93
C LYS A 367 -21.14 22.00 -8.01
N GLU A 368 -22.41 22.02 -8.38
CA GLU A 368 -22.91 22.84 -9.49
C GLU A 368 -22.07 22.56 -10.76
N ASP A 369 -21.67 23.60 -11.48
CA ASP A 369 -20.93 23.51 -12.74
C ASP A 369 -19.41 23.42 -12.57
N PHE A 370 -18.92 23.28 -11.32
CA PHE A 370 -17.49 23.28 -11.02
C PHE A 370 -17.03 22.05 -10.25
N TRP A 371 -15.84 21.59 -10.60
CA TRP A 371 -15.01 20.78 -9.74
C TRP A 371 -14.37 21.67 -8.68
N HIS A 372 -14.41 21.21 -7.44
CA HIS A 372 -13.82 21.87 -6.29
C HIS A 372 -12.73 20.96 -5.74
N MET A 373 -11.60 21.55 -5.37
CA MET A 373 -10.50 20.86 -4.71
C MET A 373 -10.21 21.56 -3.39
N VAL A 374 -10.31 20.82 -2.29
CA VAL A 374 -9.77 21.25 -1.00
C VAL A 374 -8.37 20.68 -0.82
N LEU A 375 -7.46 21.50 -0.29
CA LEU A 375 -6.04 21.16 -0.22
C LEU A 375 -5.44 21.61 1.12
N GLY A 376 -4.67 20.72 1.75
CA GLY A 376 -4.02 20.94 3.03
C GLY A 376 -2.94 21.99 2.93
N SER A 377 -2.90 22.90 3.89
CA SER A 377 -2.02 24.06 3.89
C SER A 377 -1.76 24.55 5.32
N GLN A 378 -0.99 25.63 5.40
CA GLN A 378 -0.65 26.34 6.61
C GLN A 378 -0.78 27.84 6.39
N LYS A 379 -1.36 28.58 7.33
CA LYS A 379 -1.37 30.04 7.36
C LYS A 379 -0.97 30.53 8.75
N ASN A 380 0.00 31.44 8.84
CA ASN A 380 0.49 31.97 10.13
C ASN A 380 0.86 30.88 11.16
N LYS A 381 1.54 29.82 10.71
CA LYS A 381 1.88 28.63 11.53
C LYS A 381 0.69 27.86 12.10
N ARG A 382 -0.49 28.02 11.50
CA ARG A 382 -1.73 27.30 11.84
C ARG A 382 -2.19 26.49 10.65
N GLY A 383 -2.80 25.35 10.91
CA GLY A 383 -3.47 24.56 9.90
C GLY A 383 -4.51 25.34 9.10
N SER A 384 -4.56 25.11 7.79
CA SER A 384 -5.47 25.79 6.88
C SER A 384 -5.84 24.89 5.70
N VAL A 385 -7.01 25.16 5.10
CA VAL A 385 -7.49 24.43 3.93
C VAL A 385 -7.78 25.42 2.80
N LEU A 386 -7.12 25.23 1.67
CA LEU A 386 -7.30 26.02 0.45
C LEU A 386 -8.45 25.46 -0.40
N LEU A 387 -9.10 26.32 -1.17
CA LEU A 387 -10.10 25.99 -2.18
C LEU A 387 -9.60 26.37 -3.56
N TYR A 388 -9.68 25.41 -4.48
CA TYR A 388 -9.52 25.65 -5.90
C TYR A 388 -10.77 25.21 -6.65
N LYS A 389 -11.01 25.81 -7.80
CA LYS A 389 -12.11 25.47 -8.71
C LYS A 389 -11.62 25.23 -10.12
N SER A 390 -12.27 24.31 -10.82
CA SER A 390 -12.01 24.00 -12.22
C SER A 390 -13.28 23.62 -12.95
N LYS A 391 -13.38 23.98 -14.24
CA LYS A 391 -14.43 23.48 -15.14
C LYS A 391 -14.03 22.17 -15.83
N ASP A 392 -12.73 21.97 -16.07
CA ASP A 392 -12.19 20.95 -16.97
C ASP A 392 -11.26 19.93 -16.28
N LEU A 393 -11.04 20.05 -14.96
CA LEU A 393 -10.11 19.26 -14.13
C LEU A 393 -8.63 19.50 -14.41
N ILE A 394 -8.29 20.34 -15.38
CA ILE A 394 -6.91 20.62 -15.79
C ILE A 394 -6.50 22.00 -15.31
N ASN A 395 -7.32 23.01 -15.57
CA ASN A 395 -7.08 24.39 -15.20
C ASN A 395 -7.76 24.69 -13.86
N TRP A 396 -6.96 24.91 -12.82
CA TRP A 396 -7.43 25.16 -11.46
C TRP A 396 -7.15 26.60 -11.04
N ASN A 397 -8.21 27.32 -10.67
CA ASN A 397 -8.13 28.67 -10.14
C ASN A 397 -8.25 28.63 -8.62
N TYR A 398 -7.35 29.32 -7.93
CA TYR A 398 -7.51 29.56 -6.50
C TYR A 398 -8.76 30.41 -6.26
N SER A 399 -9.60 29.95 -5.34
CA SER A 399 -10.84 30.64 -4.96
C SER A 399 -10.60 31.40 -3.65
N ASP A 400 -10.35 30.67 -2.57
CA ASP A 400 -10.08 31.23 -1.24
C ASP A 400 -9.50 30.14 -0.31
N SER A 401 -9.14 30.50 0.92
CA SER A 401 -8.96 29.56 2.03
C SER A 401 -10.30 29.30 2.70
N ILE A 402 -10.84 28.09 2.60
CA ILE A 402 -12.13 27.76 3.23
C ILE A 402 -12.07 27.83 4.76
N PHE A 403 -10.90 27.54 5.34
CA PHE A 403 -10.75 27.42 6.78
C PHE A 403 -9.31 27.74 7.23
N VAL A 404 -9.19 28.39 8.39
CA VAL A 404 -7.94 28.61 9.13
C VAL A 404 -8.22 28.23 10.58
N ASP A 405 -7.37 27.39 11.16
CA ASP A 405 -7.51 26.94 12.55
C ASP A 405 -7.03 28.02 13.53
N GLU A 406 -7.89 29.00 13.81
CA GLU A 406 -7.54 30.13 14.68
C GLU A 406 -7.13 29.72 16.10
N ASN A 407 -7.56 28.55 16.55
CA ASN A 407 -7.25 28.00 17.87
C ASN A 407 -6.00 27.10 17.86
N ALA A 408 -5.35 26.91 16.71
CA ALA A 408 -4.17 26.06 16.53
C ALA A 408 -4.35 24.63 17.07
N ILE A 409 -5.55 24.07 16.98
CA ILE A 409 -5.88 22.74 17.50
C ILE A 409 -5.03 21.65 16.84
N CYS A 410 -4.82 21.76 15.53
CA CYS A 410 -4.00 20.82 14.77
C CYS A 410 -2.54 21.25 14.61
N GLY A 411 -2.08 22.19 15.42
CA GLY A 411 -0.72 22.70 15.33
C GLY A 411 -0.45 23.37 13.98
N TRP A 412 0.61 22.91 13.33
CA TRP A 412 1.29 23.67 12.29
C TRP A 412 0.59 23.59 10.92
N GLU A 413 -0.02 22.47 10.59
CA GLU A 413 -0.59 22.22 9.26
C GLU A 413 -1.80 21.29 9.33
N TYR A 414 -2.66 21.35 8.29
CA TYR A 414 -3.72 20.36 8.09
C TYR A 414 -3.31 19.40 6.98
N GLU A 415 -3.32 18.11 7.30
CA GLU A 415 -3.12 17.02 6.33
C GLU A 415 -4.45 16.37 5.97
N CYS A 416 -4.50 15.68 4.83
CA CYS A 416 -5.62 14.85 4.41
C CYS A 416 -7.01 15.52 4.55
N PRO A 417 -7.23 16.78 4.11
CA PRO A 417 -8.55 17.38 4.21
C PRO A 417 -9.57 16.58 3.39
N ASP A 418 -10.76 16.42 3.94
CA ASP A 418 -11.91 15.81 3.26
C ASP A 418 -13.16 16.63 3.59
N LEU A 419 -13.76 17.26 2.57
CA LEU A 419 -14.91 18.14 2.73
C LEU A 419 -16.12 17.52 2.03
N PHE A 420 -17.18 17.22 2.80
CA PHE A 420 -18.37 16.58 2.26
C PHE A 420 -19.64 16.96 3.03
N LYS A 421 -20.80 16.56 2.48
CA LYS A 421 -22.09 16.66 3.17
C LYS A 421 -22.55 15.32 3.72
N ILE A 422 -23.21 15.39 4.87
CA ILE A 422 -24.12 14.36 5.39
C ILE A 422 -25.47 15.04 5.65
N GLY A 423 -26.48 14.69 4.86
CA GLY A 423 -27.74 15.41 4.85
C GLY A 423 -27.54 16.89 4.50
N LYS A 424 -27.97 17.80 5.38
CA LYS A 424 -27.81 19.25 5.21
C LYS A 424 -26.50 19.81 5.80
N THR A 425 -25.78 19.01 6.59
CA THR A 425 -24.60 19.44 7.34
C THR A 425 -23.33 19.23 6.53
N TRP A 426 -22.49 20.26 6.47
CA TRP A 426 -21.13 20.12 5.96
C TRP A 426 -20.20 19.57 7.04
N VAL A 427 -19.28 18.70 6.64
CA VAL A 427 -18.26 18.10 7.48
C VAL A 427 -16.90 18.35 6.84
N LEU A 428 -15.98 18.92 7.62
CA LEU A 428 -14.57 19.02 7.29
C LEU A 428 -13.80 18.04 8.20
N LEU A 429 -13.11 17.10 7.58
CA LEU A 429 -12.11 16.27 8.25
C LEU A 429 -10.72 16.79 7.93
N SER A 430 -9.80 16.68 8.87
CA SER A 430 -8.37 16.93 8.65
C SER A 430 -7.55 16.10 9.63
N SER A 431 -6.32 15.78 9.26
CA SER A 431 -5.36 15.07 10.12
C SER A 431 -4.35 16.07 10.67
N CYS A 432 -4.08 15.93 11.97
CA CYS A 432 -3.53 16.99 12.80
C CYS A 432 -2.28 16.50 13.52
N GLU A 433 -1.14 17.12 13.25
CA GLU A 433 0.10 16.92 14.01
C GLU A 433 0.25 18.06 15.02
N SER A 434 -0.04 17.78 16.29
CA SER A 434 0.05 18.79 17.35
C SER A 434 0.79 18.28 18.58
N GLU A 435 1.03 19.17 19.54
CA GLU A 435 1.63 18.83 20.83
C GLU A 435 0.79 17.79 21.61
N LYS A 436 -0.49 17.64 21.29
CA LYS A 436 -1.38 16.63 21.87
C LYS A 436 -1.24 15.25 21.20
N GLY A 437 -0.38 15.13 20.20
CA GLY A 437 -0.18 13.96 19.37
C GLY A 437 -0.89 14.04 18.01
N ASN A 438 -0.83 12.94 17.28
CA ASN A 438 -1.39 12.82 15.94
C ASN A 438 -2.81 12.25 16.00
N PHE A 439 -3.79 12.99 15.46
CA PHE A 439 -5.20 12.57 15.43
C PHE A 439 -5.94 13.06 14.18
N THR A 440 -7.05 12.39 13.84
CA THR A 440 -8.02 12.91 12.87
C THR A 440 -9.04 13.80 13.57
N TYR A 441 -9.17 15.04 13.12
CA TYR A 441 -10.08 16.05 13.64
C TYR A 441 -11.28 16.23 12.72
N TRP A 442 -12.47 16.39 13.31
CA TRP A 442 -13.70 16.64 12.58
C TRP A 442 -14.33 17.96 13.00
N GLN A 443 -14.99 18.60 12.04
CA GLN A 443 -15.80 19.78 12.25
C GLN A 443 -17.11 19.64 11.48
N THR A 444 -18.23 19.94 12.13
CA THR A 444 -19.53 20.07 11.46
C THR A 444 -19.95 21.53 11.38
N GLY A 445 -20.58 21.91 10.28
CA GLY A 445 -20.87 23.30 10.02
C GLY A 445 -21.61 23.54 8.71
N GLU A 446 -21.40 24.73 8.16
CA GLU A 446 -22.00 25.19 6.91
C GLU A 446 -20.97 25.92 6.04
N MET A 447 -21.23 25.95 4.73
CA MET A 447 -20.47 26.77 3.79
C MET A 447 -21.22 28.08 3.54
N LYS A 448 -20.58 29.23 3.77
CA LYS A 448 -21.07 30.57 3.41
C LYS A 448 -20.00 31.32 2.63
N GLN A 449 -20.34 31.82 1.43
CA GLN A 449 -19.40 32.58 0.58
C GLN A 449 -18.02 31.90 0.50
N GLU A 450 -17.99 30.59 0.24
CA GLU A 450 -16.78 29.77 0.12
C GLU A 450 -15.96 29.57 1.42
N LYS A 451 -16.44 30.07 2.55
CA LYS A 451 -15.88 29.80 3.88
C LYS A 451 -16.64 28.68 4.57
N PHE A 452 -15.90 27.81 5.25
CA PHE A 452 -16.44 26.82 6.16
C PHE A 452 -16.59 27.42 7.55
N ILE A 453 -17.84 27.52 8.03
CA ILE A 453 -18.15 28.01 9.37
C ILE A 453 -18.40 26.80 10.27
N SER A 454 -17.40 26.51 11.10
CA SER A 454 -17.43 25.43 12.09
C SER A 454 -18.43 25.74 13.21
N LYS A 455 -19.31 24.79 13.53
CA LYS A 455 -20.31 24.88 14.61
C LYS A 455 -20.04 23.90 15.75
N LYS A 456 -19.68 22.67 15.43
CA LYS A 456 -19.21 21.65 16.39
C LYS A 456 -17.93 21.03 15.87
N ASN A 457 -17.12 20.51 16.77
CA ASN A 457 -15.85 19.89 16.42
C ASN A 457 -15.43 18.86 17.47
N GLY A 458 -14.44 18.05 17.13
CA GLY A 458 -13.87 17.07 18.04
C GLY A 458 -12.83 16.19 17.39
N ILE A 459 -12.17 15.37 18.20
CA ILE A 459 -11.29 14.31 17.74
C ILE A 459 -12.15 13.11 17.34
N LEU A 460 -11.91 12.55 16.16
CA LEU A 460 -12.72 11.46 15.59
C LEU A 460 -12.50 10.13 16.33
N ASP A 461 -11.25 9.87 16.70
CA ASP A 461 -10.80 8.67 17.40
C ASP A 461 -9.69 9.06 18.37
N GLN A 462 -9.83 8.68 19.64
CA GLN A 462 -8.93 9.11 20.72
C GLN A 462 -7.59 8.33 20.77
N GLY A 463 -7.36 7.44 19.82
CA GLY A 463 -6.21 6.54 19.77
C GLY A 463 -5.32 6.77 18.56
N LYS A 464 -4.92 5.67 17.91
CA LYS A 464 -3.88 5.61 16.87
C LYS A 464 -4.40 5.79 15.44
N PHE A 465 -5.62 6.29 15.28
CA PHE A 465 -6.25 6.52 13.99
C PHE A 465 -5.86 7.89 13.42
N TYR A 466 -5.29 7.89 12.21
CA TYR A 466 -4.80 9.08 11.52
C TYR A 466 -5.16 9.05 10.03
N ALA A 467 -4.93 10.14 9.30
CA ALA A 467 -5.12 10.23 7.84
C ALA A 467 -6.51 9.75 7.37
N GLY A 468 -7.57 10.12 8.10
CA GLY A 468 -8.92 9.66 7.81
C GLY A 468 -9.47 10.16 6.47
N LYS A 469 -9.85 9.26 5.56
CA LYS A 469 -10.43 9.59 4.25
C LYS A 469 -11.70 8.81 3.98
N THR A 470 -12.62 9.43 3.24
CA THR A 470 -13.98 8.90 3.08
C THR A 470 -14.34 8.51 1.65
N THR A 471 -15.33 7.63 1.54
CA THR A 471 -16.05 7.37 0.31
C THR A 471 -17.56 7.34 0.56
N LEU A 472 -18.35 7.35 -0.52
CA LEU A 472 -19.80 7.37 -0.46
C LEU A 472 -20.39 6.12 -1.12
N LYS A 473 -21.19 5.36 -0.37
CA LYS A 473 -22.03 4.27 -0.90
C LYS A 473 -23.50 4.63 -0.71
N GLY A 474 -24.17 5.02 -1.78
CA GLY A 474 -25.52 5.59 -1.69
C GLY A 474 -25.49 6.84 -0.81
N ASN A 475 -26.18 6.82 0.33
CA ASN A 475 -26.16 7.90 1.32
C ASN A 475 -25.23 7.64 2.52
N LYS A 476 -24.53 6.50 2.55
CA LYS A 476 -23.65 6.13 3.65
C LYS A 476 -22.23 6.62 3.40
N ARG A 477 -21.76 7.53 4.25
CA ARG A 477 -20.37 8.00 4.28
C ARG A 477 -19.53 6.99 5.05
N ILE A 478 -18.55 6.39 4.39
CA ILE A 478 -17.70 5.34 4.96
C ILE A 478 -16.28 5.89 5.06
N ILE A 479 -15.63 5.69 6.20
CA ILE A 479 -14.28 6.17 6.47
C ILE A 479 -13.34 5.02 6.83
N TRP A 480 -12.08 5.16 6.41
CA TRP A 480 -10.92 4.41 6.89
C TRP A 480 -9.88 5.41 7.38
N GLY A 481 -9.00 4.94 8.26
CA GLY A 481 -7.83 5.68 8.72
C GLY A 481 -6.62 4.76 8.81
N TRP A 482 -5.45 5.36 8.72
CA TRP A 482 -4.19 4.72 9.05
C TRP A 482 -4.16 4.47 10.56
N ILE A 483 -3.91 3.22 10.94
CA ILE A 483 -3.57 2.85 12.30
C ILE A 483 -2.05 2.95 12.45
N MET A 484 -1.62 3.99 13.14
CA MET A 484 -0.21 4.25 13.41
C MET A 484 0.44 3.13 14.20
N GLU A 485 1.75 3.02 14.02
CA GLU A 485 2.59 2.01 14.63
C GLU A 485 3.17 2.48 15.96
N ASP A 486 3.14 1.60 16.96
CA ASP A 486 3.62 1.90 18.32
C ASP A 486 5.01 1.31 18.57
N ARG A 487 5.43 0.35 17.75
CA ARG A 487 6.78 -0.22 17.80
C ARG A 487 7.81 0.79 17.32
N SER A 488 9.02 0.70 17.83
CA SER A 488 10.16 1.45 17.30
C SER A 488 10.47 1.08 15.84
N ASN A 489 11.11 1.98 15.09
CA ASN A 489 11.52 1.70 13.70
C ASN A 489 12.31 0.38 13.57
N THR A 490 13.15 0.05 14.55
CA THR A 490 13.92 -1.20 14.58
C THR A 490 13.02 -2.43 14.74
N GLU A 491 12.03 -2.37 15.62
CA GLU A 491 11.06 -3.45 15.83
C GLU A 491 10.13 -3.64 14.63
N GLN A 492 9.70 -2.54 14.01
CA GLN A 492 8.93 -2.59 12.76
C GLN A 492 9.70 -3.28 11.63
N LYS A 493 10.99 -2.94 11.47
CA LYS A 493 11.87 -3.57 10.47
C LYS A 493 12.06 -5.06 10.75
N LYS A 494 12.20 -5.44 12.01
CA LYS A 494 12.30 -6.85 12.45
C LYS A 494 10.99 -7.61 12.20
N ALA A 495 9.85 -6.97 12.43
CA ALA A 495 8.55 -7.55 12.16
C ALA A 495 8.27 -7.75 10.67
N GLY A 496 8.91 -6.96 9.81
CA GLY A 496 8.73 -7.02 8.37
C GLY A 496 7.44 -6.35 7.90
N TRP A 497 6.78 -5.54 8.72
CA TRP A 497 5.60 -4.77 8.33
C TRP A 497 5.43 -3.56 9.26
N SER A 498 4.82 -2.49 8.76
CA SER A 498 4.48 -1.31 9.55
C SER A 498 3.23 -0.62 9.04
N GLY A 499 2.40 -0.19 9.99
CA GLY A 499 1.09 0.38 9.72
C GLY A 499 0.04 -0.68 9.39
N SER A 500 -1.21 -0.32 9.64
CA SER A 500 -2.40 -1.09 9.26
C SER A 500 -3.51 -0.11 8.91
N LEU A 501 -4.53 -0.54 8.18
CA LEU A 501 -5.73 0.26 7.95
C LEU A 501 -6.83 -0.17 8.93
N SER A 502 -7.63 0.79 9.38
CA SER A 502 -8.76 0.50 10.29
C SER A 502 -9.88 -0.27 9.61
N LEU A 503 -10.80 -0.79 10.43
CA LEU A 503 -12.08 -1.27 9.94
C LEU A 503 -12.86 -0.13 9.26
N PRO A 504 -13.71 -0.42 8.26
CA PRO A 504 -14.64 0.56 7.74
C PRO A 504 -15.60 1.04 8.84
N ARG A 505 -15.74 2.35 8.95
CA ARG A 505 -16.69 3.00 9.88
C ARG A 505 -17.71 3.82 9.10
N GLU A 506 -18.93 3.90 9.59
CA GLU A 506 -19.99 4.77 9.05
C GLU A 506 -19.99 6.10 9.82
N LEU A 507 -19.94 7.21 9.09
CA LEU A 507 -20.11 8.55 9.62
C LEU A 507 -21.54 9.04 9.40
N PHE A 508 -22.11 9.69 10.41
CA PHE A 508 -23.47 10.23 10.36
C PHE A 508 -23.60 11.43 11.32
N ILE A 509 -24.68 12.21 11.22
CA ILE A 509 -24.90 13.37 12.11
C ILE A 509 -25.79 12.95 13.28
N LEU A 510 -25.34 13.22 14.50
CA LEU A 510 -26.10 13.01 15.74
C LEU A 510 -27.17 14.10 15.92
N PRO A 511 -28.23 13.87 16.73
CA PRO A 511 -29.28 14.86 16.96
C PRO A 511 -28.78 16.22 17.50
N ASN A 512 -27.67 16.23 18.23
CA ASN A 512 -27.02 17.43 18.76
C ASN A 512 -26.12 18.17 17.74
N GLY A 513 -26.03 17.68 16.51
CA GLY A 513 -25.20 18.24 15.44
C GLY A 513 -23.74 17.79 15.43
N CYS A 514 -23.31 16.95 16.39
CA CYS A 514 -21.97 16.36 16.38
C CYS A 514 -21.84 15.27 15.31
N LEU A 515 -20.60 14.97 14.92
CA LEU A 515 -20.32 13.85 14.05
C LEU A 515 -20.34 12.55 14.86
N GLY A 516 -21.23 11.63 14.49
CA GLY A 516 -21.25 10.28 15.02
C GLY A 516 -20.44 9.31 14.16
N ILE A 517 -19.89 8.28 14.80
CA ILE A 517 -19.06 7.25 14.19
C ILE A 517 -19.42 5.88 14.75
N ARG A 518 -19.63 4.90 13.86
CA ARG A 518 -19.92 3.52 14.25
C ARG A 518 -19.22 2.53 13.32
N PRO A 519 -19.00 1.27 13.74
CA PRO A 519 -18.53 0.23 12.81
C PRO A 519 -19.49 0.09 11.64
N PHE A 520 -18.98 -0.15 10.44
CA PHE A 520 -19.86 -0.33 9.28
C PHE A 520 -20.74 -1.58 9.46
N SER A 521 -22.02 -1.47 9.11
CA SER A 521 -23.06 -2.50 9.35
C SER A 521 -22.77 -3.91 8.82
N ILE A 522 -21.76 -4.08 7.96
CA ILE A 522 -21.29 -5.41 7.53
C ILE A 522 -20.93 -6.32 8.72
N PHE A 523 -20.40 -5.74 9.80
CA PHE A 523 -19.99 -6.49 10.98
C PHE A 523 -21.15 -6.93 11.88
N ASP A 524 -22.40 -6.58 11.54
CA ASP A 524 -23.61 -6.99 12.28
C ASP A 524 -24.33 -8.20 11.65
N LYS A 525 -23.84 -8.73 10.53
CA LYS A 525 -24.54 -9.76 9.72
C LYS A 525 -24.69 -11.14 10.36
N LYS A 526 -23.92 -11.49 11.39
CA LYS A 526 -24.14 -12.71 12.19
C LYS A 526 -24.81 -12.33 13.51
N ARG A 527 -25.97 -12.94 13.80
CA ARG A 527 -26.67 -12.76 15.09
C ARG A 527 -25.70 -13.10 16.22
N VAL A 528 -25.28 -12.09 16.97
CA VAL A 528 -24.52 -12.31 18.20
C VAL A 528 -25.48 -12.87 19.24
N LYS A 529 -25.21 -14.10 19.74
CA LYS A 529 -25.93 -14.60 20.91
C LYS A 529 -25.45 -13.81 22.12
N PHE A 530 -26.39 -13.14 22.80
CA PHE A 530 -26.09 -12.42 24.03
C PHE A 530 -26.32 -13.35 25.22
N SER A 531 -25.28 -13.50 26.04
CA SER A 531 -25.39 -14.08 27.37
C SER A 531 -25.62 -12.97 28.40
N LYS A 532 -26.46 -13.23 29.39
CA LYS A 532 -26.63 -12.35 30.54
C LYS A 532 -25.45 -12.54 31.48
N LEU A 533 -24.80 -11.43 31.85
CA LEU A 533 -23.72 -11.39 32.82
C LEU A 533 -24.16 -10.52 34.00
N ILE A 534 -24.26 -11.12 35.18
CA ILE A 534 -24.54 -10.41 36.44
C ILE A 534 -23.19 -10.20 37.13
N LEU A 535 -22.81 -8.95 37.34
CA LEU A 535 -21.60 -8.62 38.10
C LEU A 535 -21.90 -8.75 39.61
N GLU A 536 -20.94 -9.25 40.40
CA GLU A 536 -21.07 -9.22 41.87
C GLU A 536 -20.95 -7.77 42.40
N ASN A 537 -21.55 -7.45 43.55
CA ASN A 537 -21.49 -6.12 44.21
C ASN A 537 -20.07 -5.72 44.73
N LYS A 538 -19.02 -6.41 44.27
CA LYS A 538 -17.62 -6.17 44.63
C LYS A 538 -16.78 -6.14 43.35
N PHE A 539 -15.71 -5.33 43.32
CA PHE A 539 -14.72 -5.28 42.22
C PHE A 539 -13.93 -6.61 42.11
N LYS A 540 -14.63 -7.70 41.79
CA LYS A 540 -14.04 -9.02 41.56
C LYS A 540 -13.77 -9.18 40.08
N GLU A 541 -12.54 -9.54 39.76
CA GLU A 541 -12.11 -9.75 38.39
C GLU A 541 -12.68 -11.08 37.86
N MET A 542 -13.44 -11.03 36.78
CA MET A 542 -14.04 -12.20 36.14
C MET A 542 -13.43 -12.40 34.77
N ASN A 543 -12.92 -13.61 34.49
CA ASN A 543 -12.51 -14.01 33.15
C ASN A 543 -13.76 -14.33 32.33
N ILE A 544 -14.01 -13.59 31.25
CA ILE A 544 -15.15 -13.84 30.37
C ILE A 544 -14.74 -14.73 29.18
N MET A 545 -13.45 -14.76 28.82
CA MET A 545 -13.03 -15.49 27.61
C MET A 545 -11.53 -15.77 27.57
N GLU A 546 -11.19 -16.95 27.04
CA GLU A 546 -9.84 -17.36 26.70
C GLU A 546 -9.68 -17.40 25.16
N ASN A 547 -8.58 -16.84 24.64
CA ASN A 547 -8.22 -16.79 23.21
C ASN A 547 -8.96 -15.73 22.35
N THR A 548 -8.50 -14.48 22.42
CA THR A 548 -9.15 -13.27 21.83
C THR A 548 -8.59 -12.82 20.48
N ASN A 549 -7.87 -13.71 19.80
CA ASN A 549 -7.19 -13.37 18.56
C ASN A 549 -8.21 -13.40 17.40
N SER A 550 -8.81 -12.25 17.11
CA SER A 550 -9.80 -12.03 16.04
C SER A 550 -11.27 -12.16 16.45
N SER A 551 -11.72 -11.17 17.23
CA SER A 551 -12.99 -11.21 17.96
C SER A 551 -13.73 -9.88 17.90
N LYS A 552 -15.06 -9.94 17.90
CA LYS A 552 -15.96 -8.81 18.20
C LYS A 552 -16.69 -9.09 19.50
N ILE A 553 -16.70 -8.11 20.37
CA ILE A 553 -17.41 -8.12 21.63
C ILE A 553 -18.39 -6.98 21.62
N ARG A 554 -19.61 -7.24 22.09
CA ARG A 554 -20.63 -6.22 22.26
C ARG A 554 -21.22 -6.29 23.64
N ILE A 555 -21.19 -5.18 24.37
CA ILE A 555 -21.68 -5.09 25.74
C ILE A 555 -22.76 -4.01 25.76
N ARG A 556 -23.94 -4.40 26.23
CA ARG A 556 -25.07 -3.49 26.39
C ARG A 556 -25.58 -3.53 27.82
N GLY A 557 -26.02 -2.40 28.34
CA GLY A 557 -26.55 -2.32 29.70
C GLY A 557 -27.39 -1.07 29.91
N ASP A 558 -28.00 -1.01 31.09
CA ASP A 558 -28.73 0.16 31.59
C ASP A 558 -27.93 0.78 32.75
N THR A 559 -27.79 2.11 32.74
CA THR A 559 -27.00 2.84 33.73
C THR A 559 -27.61 2.83 35.13
N LYS A 560 -28.89 2.46 35.28
CA LYS A 560 -29.59 2.42 36.58
C LYS A 560 -28.88 1.60 37.66
N ASN A 561 -28.25 0.48 37.28
CA ASN A 561 -27.66 -0.47 38.22
C ASN A 561 -26.13 -0.63 38.06
N ILE A 562 -25.51 0.13 37.15
CA ILE A 562 -24.07 0.05 36.84
C ILE A 562 -23.47 1.45 36.96
N ASP A 563 -22.59 1.64 37.95
CA ASP A 563 -21.90 2.91 38.13
C ASP A 563 -20.65 2.98 37.26
N LYS A 564 -19.86 1.91 37.29
CA LYS A 564 -18.55 1.84 36.66
C LYS A 564 -18.22 0.38 36.33
N PHE A 565 -17.62 0.17 35.17
CA PHE A 565 -16.98 -1.11 34.86
C PHE A 565 -15.65 -0.91 34.14
N GLU A 566 -14.76 -1.87 34.30
CA GLU A 566 -13.42 -1.87 33.72
C GLU A 566 -13.23 -3.18 32.95
N ILE A 567 -12.75 -3.07 31.72
CA ILE A 567 -12.41 -4.20 30.86
C ILE A 567 -10.91 -4.17 30.65
N LYS A 568 -10.22 -5.25 31.03
CA LYS A 568 -8.83 -5.46 30.64
C LYS A 568 -8.80 -6.45 29.50
N ILE A 569 -8.18 -6.05 28.39
CA ILE A 569 -7.90 -6.90 27.22
C ILE A 569 -6.41 -6.80 26.97
N LYS A 570 -5.72 -7.94 27.03
CA LYS A 570 -4.24 -7.98 26.92
C LYS A 570 -3.61 -7.05 27.98
N ASN A 571 -2.76 -6.11 27.56
CA ASN A 571 -2.13 -5.10 28.40
C ASN A 571 -2.88 -3.75 28.39
N LYS A 572 -4.09 -3.68 27.80
CA LYS A 572 -4.89 -2.46 27.73
C LYS A 572 -6.04 -2.52 28.71
N LYS A 573 -6.38 -1.34 29.25
CA LYS A 573 -7.46 -1.15 30.20
C LYS A 573 -8.45 -0.15 29.61
N ILE A 574 -9.72 -0.54 29.57
CA ILE A 574 -10.84 0.29 29.15
C ILE A 574 -11.68 0.56 30.40
N VAL A 575 -11.85 1.83 30.77
CA VAL A 575 -12.59 2.25 31.95
C VAL A 575 -13.84 2.97 31.52
N CYS A 576 -15.01 2.42 31.82
CA CYS A 576 -16.31 3.05 31.60
C CYS A 576 -16.87 3.52 32.95
N ASP A 577 -16.85 4.83 33.19
CA ASP A 577 -17.48 5.47 34.36
C ASP A 577 -18.83 6.03 33.91
N LEU A 578 -19.89 5.25 34.13
CA LEU A 578 -21.22 5.58 33.64
C LEU A 578 -21.87 6.71 34.45
N LYS A 579 -21.50 6.85 35.72
CA LYS A 579 -21.94 7.97 36.58
C LYS A 579 -21.40 9.31 36.12
N LYS A 580 -20.14 9.34 35.67
CA LYS A 580 -19.47 10.57 35.19
C LYS A 580 -19.57 10.77 33.68
N SER A 581 -20.29 9.90 32.99
CA SER A 581 -20.39 9.92 31.54
C SER A 581 -19.04 9.89 30.82
N LYS A 582 -18.15 8.97 31.25
CA LYS A 582 -16.77 8.87 30.74
C LYS A 582 -16.38 7.49 30.25
N ILE A 583 -15.58 7.45 29.19
CA ILE A 583 -14.79 6.28 28.77
C ILE A 583 -13.32 6.69 28.64
N ASN A 584 -12.41 5.98 29.31
CA ASN A 584 -10.97 6.30 29.34
C ASN A 584 -10.69 7.80 29.59
N ASN A 585 -11.43 8.39 30.54
CA ASN A 585 -11.44 9.81 30.93
C ASN A 585 -12.07 10.80 29.94
N ASN A 586 -12.49 10.36 28.75
CA ASN A 586 -13.19 11.19 27.77
C ASN A 586 -14.68 11.25 28.05
N LEU A 587 -15.26 12.46 28.01
CA LEU A 587 -16.70 12.65 28.14
C LEU A 587 -17.43 12.09 26.92
N VAL A 588 -18.56 11.42 27.16
CA VAL A 588 -19.43 10.84 26.14
C VAL A 588 -20.88 11.10 26.52
N ASN A 589 -21.77 11.42 25.57
CA ASN A 589 -23.17 11.57 25.92
C ASN A 589 -23.87 10.22 25.85
N PHE A 590 -24.61 9.91 26.91
CA PHE A 590 -25.56 8.82 26.93
C PHE A 590 -26.57 9.05 28.03
N ASN A 591 -27.81 8.61 27.81
CA ASN A 591 -28.89 8.87 28.76
C ASN A 591 -29.03 7.74 29.76
N LYS A 592 -29.53 6.60 29.30
CA LYS A 592 -29.96 5.47 30.17
C LYS A 592 -29.43 4.12 29.72
N LYS A 593 -29.07 3.98 28.45
CA LYS A 593 -28.54 2.75 27.87
C LYS A 593 -27.20 3.02 27.23
N PHE A 594 -26.33 2.02 27.25
CA PHE A 594 -25.08 2.06 26.52
C PHE A 594 -24.89 0.83 25.64
N ASP A 595 -24.12 1.02 24.58
CA ASP A 595 -23.66 0.02 23.62
C ASP A 595 -22.17 0.22 23.39
N LEU A 596 -21.38 -0.71 23.90
CA LEU A 596 -19.93 -0.77 23.73
C LEU A 596 -19.63 -1.91 22.76
N THR A 597 -19.02 -1.60 21.63
CA THR A 597 -18.50 -2.59 20.68
C THR A 597 -16.98 -2.53 20.67
N ILE A 598 -16.32 -3.68 20.85
CA ILE A 598 -14.87 -3.81 20.85
C ILE A 598 -14.48 -4.84 19.80
N PHE A 599 -13.64 -4.45 18.87
CA PHE A 599 -12.98 -5.33 17.91
C PHE A 599 -11.57 -5.61 18.40
N ILE A 600 -11.18 -6.87 18.48
CA ILE A 600 -9.87 -7.32 18.95
C ILE A 600 -9.22 -8.14 17.85
N ASP A 601 -8.13 -7.63 17.31
CA ASP A 601 -7.22 -8.36 16.43
C ASP A 601 -5.93 -8.71 17.18
N HIS A 602 -4.96 -9.29 16.49
CA HIS A 602 -3.67 -9.67 17.04
C HIS A 602 -2.94 -8.49 17.69
N SER A 603 -2.84 -7.33 17.02
CA SER A 603 -2.18 -6.14 17.57
C SER A 603 -3.01 -4.87 17.61
N ILE A 604 -4.31 -4.98 17.34
CA ILE A 604 -5.22 -3.83 17.23
C ILE A 604 -6.45 -4.09 18.09
N ILE A 605 -6.88 -3.06 18.82
CA ILE A 605 -8.17 -3.02 19.50
C ILE A 605 -8.89 -1.76 19.02
N GLU A 606 -10.07 -1.91 18.40
CA GLU A 606 -10.94 -0.76 18.06
C GLU A 606 -12.16 -0.75 18.97
N ILE A 607 -12.39 0.37 19.65
CA ILE A 607 -13.45 0.57 20.63
C ILE A 607 -14.45 1.55 20.05
N PHE A 608 -15.74 1.25 20.19
CA PHE A 608 -16.85 2.12 19.80
C PHE A 608 -17.87 2.17 20.93
N PHE A 609 -18.25 3.37 21.36
CA PHE A 609 -19.21 3.56 22.46
C PHE A 609 -20.30 4.54 22.05
N ASN A 610 -21.55 4.06 22.04
CA ASN A 610 -22.78 4.83 21.74
C ASN A 610 -22.75 5.66 20.47
N ASP A 611 -22.00 5.21 19.47
CA ASP A 611 -21.76 5.92 18.21
C ASP A 611 -21.16 7.34 18.36
N GLU A 612 -20.76 7.78 19.56
CA GLU A 612 -20.17 9.11 19.83
C GLU A 612 -18.66 9.04 20.05
N TYR A 613 -18.16 7.88 20.44
CA TYR A 613 -16.77 7.68 20.80
C TYR A 613 -16.16 6.55 20.02
N SER A 614 -14.95 6.78 19.52
CA SER A 614 -14.07 5.72 19.04
C SER A 614 -12.65 5.87 19.59
N GLU A 615 -11.97 4.75 19.78
CA GLU A 615 -10.57 4.72 20.19
C GLU A 615 -9.89 3.48 19.60
N THR A 616 -8.78 3.70 18.91
CA THR A 616 -7.97 2.64 18.31
C THR A 616 -6.66 2.46 19.05
N LEU A 617 -6.41 1.28 19.59
CA LEU A 617 -5.24 0.98 20.39
C LEU A 617 -4.35 -0.05 19.70
N ARG A 618 -3.04 0.13 19.79
CA ARG A 618 -2.07 -0.92 19.48
C ARG A 618 -1.71 -1.72 20.72
N THR A 619 -1.52 -3.03 20.57
CA THR A 619 -1.15 -3.94 21.65
C THR A 619 -0.24 -5.04 21.13
N TYR A 620 0.77 -5.44 21.90
CA TYR A 620 1.72 -6.48 21.51
C TYR A 620 1.97 -7.34 22.74
N SER A 621 1.24 -8.44 22.90
CA SER A 621 1.44 -9.39 24.01
C SER A 621 0.63 -10.66 23.84
N ASN A 622 1.10 -11.75 24.46
CA ASN A 622 0.48 -13.07 24.38
C ASN A 622 -0.71 -13.27 25.32
N ASN A 623 -1.09 -12.28 26.13
CA ASN A 623 -2.08 -12.51 27.18
C ASN A 623 -3.50 -12.42 26.59
N LYS A 624 -4.13 -13.57 26.33
CA LYS A 624 -5.39 -13.67 25.57
C LYS A 624 -6.64 -13.70 26.45
N LYS A 625 -6.60 -13.02 27.60
CA LYS A 625 -7.72 -12.99 28.57
C LYS A 625 -8.48 -11.68 28.46
N ILE A 626 -9.79 -11.76 28.69
CA ILE A 626 -10.65 -10.60 28.90
C ILE A 626 -11.19 -10.66 30.30
N LEU A 627 -10.84 -9.63 31.05
CA LEU A 627 -11.19 -9.53 32.45
C LEU A 627 -12.14 -8.35 32.60
N ILE A 628 -13.30 -8.59 33.20
CA ILE A 628 -14.22 -7.52 33.57
C ILE A 628 -14.26 -7.40 35.10
N LYS A 629 -14.43 -6.18 35.58
CA LYS A 629 -14.84 -5.91 36.95
C LYS A 629 -15.74 -4.68 36.95
N GLY A 630 -16.71 -4.62 37.86
CA GLY A 630 -17.58 -3.46 37.96
C GLY A 630 -18.07 -3.20 39.37
N ALA A 631 -18.73 -2.07 39.54
CA ALA A 631 -19.39 -1.63 40.76
C ALA A 631 -20.80 -1.12 40.44
N GLY A 632 -21.75 -1.43 41.32
CA GLY A 632 -23.17 -1.09 41.20
C GLY A 632 -24.02 -2.04 42.05
N ASN A 633 -25.33 -1.85 42.07
CA ASN A 633 -26.25 -2.70 42.83
C ASN A 633 -26.86 -3.78 41.90
N LYS A 634 -26.26 -4.98 41.88
CA LYS A 634 -26.53 -6.09 40.94
C LYS A 634 -26.48 -5.63 39.47
N PRO A 635 -25.31 -5.22 38.96
CA PRO A 635 -25.16 -4.69 37.62
C PRO A 635 -25.42 -5.80 36.58
N GLU A 636 -26.43 -5.63 35.72
CA GLU A 636 -26.77 -6.58 34.65
C GLU A 636 -26.23 -6.09 33.29
N LEU A 637 -25.30 -6.86 32.73
CA LEU A 637 -24.75 -6.65 31.39
C LEU A 637 -25.27 -7.70 30.42
N LYS A 638 -25.62 -7.28 29.20
CA LYS A 638 -25.80 -8.17 28.06
C LYS A 638 -24.49 -8.24 27.31
N PHE A 639 -23.84 -9.40 27.35
CA PHE A 639 -22.55 -9.64 26.73
C PHE A 639 -22.72 -10.53 25.49
N GLY A 640 -22.25 -10.06 24.35
CA GLY A 640 -22.29 -10.78 23.09
C GLY A 640 -20.89 -10.96 22.52
N PHE A 641 -20.63 -12.15 21.96
CA PHE A 641 -19.35 -12.50 21.35
C PHE A 641 -19.54 -13.09 19.94
N SER A 642 -18.62 -12.76 19.05
CA SER A 642 -18.50 -13.40 17.74
C SER A 642 -17.04 -13.38 17.25
N GLU A 643 -16.56 -14.50 16.73
CA GLU A 643 -15.31 -14.55 15.98
C GLU A 643 -15.44 -13.83 14.63
N ILE A 644 -14.35 -13.18 14.22
CA ILE A 644 -14.23 -12.59 12.89
C ILE A 644 -13.29 -13.48 12.07
N ASP A 645 -13.85 -14.08 11.02
CA ASP A 645 -13.07 -14.81 10.02
C ASP A 645 -13.04 -14.01 8.72
N THR A 646 -11.85 -13.52 8.37
CA THR A 646 -11.57 -12.82 7.13
C THR A 646 -10.32 -13.39 6.51
N LYS A 647 -10.23 -13.34 5.18
CA LYS A 647 -9.03 -13.72 4.45
C LYS A 647 -8.64 -12.58 3.52
N LEU A 648 -7.42 -12.06 3.68
CA LEU A 648 -6.74 -11.39 2.59
C LEU A 648 -6.36 -12.49 1.60
N LYS A 649 -6.92 -12.45 0.39
CA LYS A 649 -6.58 -13.41 -0.66
C LYS A 649 -5.52 -12.77 -1.55
N ASN A 650 -4.39 -13.47 -1.69
CA ASN A 650 -3.33 -13.11 -2.63
C ASN A 650 -3.86 -13.15 -4.07
#